data_AF-A0A021WY09-F1
#
_entry.id   AF-A0A021WY09-F1
#
_cell.length_a   1.000
_cell.length_b   1.000
_cell.length_c   1.000
_cell.angle_alpha   90.00
_cell.angle_beta   90.00
_cell.angle_gamma   90.00
#
_symmetry.space_group_name_H-M   'P 1'
#
loop_
_entity.id
_entity.type
_entity.pdbx_description
1 polymer ?
#
loop_
_entity_poly.entity_id
_entity_poly.type
_entity_poly.pdbx_seq_one_letter_code
_entity_poly.pdbx_strand_id
1 'polypeptide(L)'
;MRRTTPKGSADPGWVRISWEEALSETAERLAGIKSESGAEAVAFSVTTPSGTPLSDSIDWIERFIRYFGSPNTCYGTEICNWHKDFAHAFTFGSGIPPADYANAETILLWGHNPANTWLAQANAISVGRGKGAKIVVIDPRPTAFAKQADVWLPVRPGTDGALALGMIRVMLEENLFDDHFLRNWTNAPLLVREDNGLFVRERMLWPDAPSDDFVAWDERNGVALPVPSDSTMSPEQAATLRLSGTVELAFPGEEGKRVRCTPALEHLARAAAQYDPDTVERITGVSPESLAAATRLLRSGRRIAYHAWTGIGQHSNATQTERAVASLYALSGSFDAIGGNRVRRGPFYRPVNGLGVLSPEQLSKALGSDSRPIGPAAMGWVTARDMYRAVTEGVPYRIRAMMAFGTNLPVSQADSGLAEEALKSLEFHVHCDLFETPAARYADIFLPVNTPWEHEGIRFGFEISDEAASRVQLRQRMVEPRGQSRSDNEVLFDLACRLGMAEQFFGGSLEAGWNHMLEPIGLSVCTLRTMPQGIKCDIDARERKYQLPHHDGSGRIRGFDTETRRVELYSELLHRHGQPAVPTYVPPAEEEITRRNGTGRRFPFVLSSAKNGYYCHSQHRGLASLRKKAPEPIAEVGPGLARDRGICEGDWIQISTRNGAARFVTRIVPKLADDVVVAEFGWWQACPELDRSILPIRGPESSNANSLISADAVDPVSGSIPHRSFRCNVELDPLTERRQRSWPGFRPFRVVSARNEADGVRGVTFEALDGQQLPDYRPGQHIQVRIDDEEGTSRAYSLTGSAHAKGRTSYSIAVRHQKGVGADGVTFQGKMSSHINLHLREGEIVELKAPSGNFVLPRNSPQPLILLAGGIGITPFISLLESLPDGNESEIWLFYGNLNSRTHAFRQRISEHTRRLPRLRVVDHYDAPLPTDEEGRDFTSRARISAEVVPTELIERQPRVYMCGPPGMMKAFADGLVLRGIPRFDIFSEVFRSPPGQMKDDGRKFTVDFSQSRKAPDTWSAAQGPLLQFAESLGLSLPSGCRVGQCESCAVRVVSGTVRHLHGTEPDDPAVCLTCQAVPTSDVVLDA
;
A
#
# COMPACT_ATOMS: atom_id res chain seq x y z
N MET A 1 3.34 -23.42 -17.86
CA MET A 1 3.07 -23.01 -19.26
C MET A 1 4.40 -22.66 -19.91
N ARG A 2 4.56 -22.94 -21.20
CA ARG A 2 5.77 -22.64 -21.99
C ARG A 2 5.46 -21.56 -23.03
N ARG A 3 6.33 -20.57 -23.15
CA ARG A 3 6.30 -19.53 -24.18
C ARG A 3 6.63 -20.13 -25.56
N THR A 4 5.94 -19.68 -26.61
CA THR A 4 6.23 -20.10 -28.00
C THR A 4 6.64 -18.96 -28.93
N THR A 5 6.41 -17.70 -28.53
CA THR A 5 6.83 -16.51 -29.28
C THR A 5 8.10 -15.90 -28.69
N PRO A 6 8.87 -15.10 -29.45
CA PRO A 6 10.03 -14.39 -28.90
C PRO A 6 9.66 -13.44 -27.75
N LYS A 7 10.56 -13.31 -26.75
CA LYS A 7 10.41 -12.34 -25.66
C LYS A 7 10.21 -10.92 -26.21
N GLY A 8 9.26 -10.18 -25.64
CA GLY A 8 8.86 -8.85 -26.12
C GLY A 8 7.68 -8.84 -27.11
N SER A 9 7.22 -10.00 -27.59
CA SER A 9 5.95 -10.09 -28.31
C SER A 9 4.77 -9.67 -27.42
N ALA A 10 3.75 -9.03 -28.01
CA ALA A 10 2.56 -8.57 -27.28
C ALA A 10 1.80 -9.74 -26.62
N ASP A 11 1.77 -10.90 -27.29
CA ASP A 11 1.27 -12.17 -26.77
C ASP A 11 2.45 -13.17 -26.62
N PRO A 12 2.69 -13.72 -25.41
CA PRO A 12 3.67 -14.78 -25.18
C PRO A 12 3.42 -16.10 -25.93
N GLY A 13 2.19 -16.33 -26.42
CA GLY A 13 1.80 -17.59 -27.06
C GLY A 13 1.93 -18.77 -26.09
N TRP A 14 1.40 -18.63 -24.88
CA TRP A 14 1.49 -19.67 -23.85
C TRP A 14 0.87 -20.99 -24.31
N VAL A 15 1.66 -22.06 -24.23
CA VAL A 15 1.19 -23.43 -24.39
C VAL A 15 1.25 -24.15 -23.05
N ARG A 16 0.19 -24.89 -22.73
CA ARG A 16 0.14 -25.72 -21.51
C ARG A 16 1.08 -26.92 -21.69
N ILE A 17 1.93 -27.15 -20.69
CA ILE A 17 2.81 -28.31 -20.55
C ILE A 17 2.59 -28.94 -19.17
N SER A 18 3.05 -30.17 -18.97
CA SER A 18 2.97 -30.84 -17.67
C SER A 18 3.96 -30.26 -16.66
N TRP A 19 3.73 -30.50 -15.36
CA TRP A 19 4.68 -30.14 -14.30
C TRP A 19 6.02 -30.87 -14.45
N GLU A 20 5.99 -32.14 -14.88
CA GLU A 20 7.18 -32.93 -15.11
C GLU A 20 8.07 -32.30 -16.18
N GLU A 21 7.50 -31.95 -17.34
CA GLU A 21 8.22 -31.27 -18.42
C GLU A 21 8.76 -29.91 -17.97
N ALA A 22 7.93 -29.12 -17.27
CA ALA A 22 8.30 -27.78 -16.83
C ALA A 22 9.47 -27.79 -15.83
N LEU A 23 9.45 -28.69 -14.86
CA LEU A 23 10.48 -28.78 -13.81
C LEU A 23 11.75 -29.46 -14.31
N SER A 24 11.65 -30.48 -15.18
CA SER A 24 12.82 -31.07 -15.83
C SER A 24 13.54 -30.05 -16.71
N GLU A 25 12.82 -29.34 -17.59
CA GLU A 25 13.42 -28.30 -18.43
C GLU A 25 14.05 -27.19 -17.57
N THR A 26 13.38 -26.78 -16.50
CA THR A 26 13.92 -25.78 -15.56
C THR A 26 15.21 -26.27 -14.91
N ALA A 27 15.23 -27.49 -14.37
CA ALA A 27 16.41 -28.07 -13.74
C ALA A 27 17.59 -28.19 -14.72
N GLU A 28 17.35 -28.74 -15.91
CA GLU A 28 18.36 -28.93 -16.95
C GLU A 28 18.98 -27.60 -17.38
N ARG A 29 18.15 -26.58 -17.66
CA ARG A 29 18.62 -25.26 -18.11
C ARG A 29 19.41 -24.52 -17.02
N LEU A 30 18.92 -24.55 -15.77
CA LEU A 30 19.63 -23.91 -14.66
C LEU A 30 20.95 -24.63 -14.34
N ALA A 31 20.97 -25.97 -14.35
CA ALA A 31 22.17 -26.76 -14.14
C ALA A 31 23.21 -26.56 -15.26
N GLY A 32 22.75 -26.49 -16.52
CA GLY A 32 23.61 -26.21 -17.66
C GLY A 32 24.27 -24.83 -17.57
N ILE A 33 23.51 -23.78 -17.26
CA ILE A 33 24.10 -22.44 -17.08
C ILE A 33 25.08 -22.41 -15.91
N LYS A 34 24.74 -23.07 -14.79
CA LYS A 34 25.63 -23.19 -13.63
C LYS A 34 26.94 -23.89 -13.97
N SER A 35 26.91 -24.97 -14.77
CA SER A 35 28.13 -25.71 -15.15
C SER A 35 28.98 -24.95 -16.16
N GLU A 36 28.37 -24.20 -17.08
CA GLU A 36 29.05 -23.44 -18.12
C GLU A 36 29.64 -22.11 -17.64
N SER A 37 28.95 -21.41 -16.72
CA SER A 37 29.25 -20.01 -16.38
C SER A 37 29.29 -19.71 -14.88
N GLY A 38 29.20 -20.73 -14.03
CA GLY A 38 29.14 -20.58 -12.58
C GLY A 38 27.72 -20.29 -12.09
N ALA A 39 27.49 -20.53 -10.78
CA ALA A 39 26.18 -20.35 -10.17
C ALA A 39 25.76 -18.86 -10.11
N GLU A 40 26.73 -17.94 -10.11
CA GLU A 40 26.53 -16.50 -10.16
C GLU A 40 25.88 -16.01 -11.47
N ALA A 41 25.96 -16.79 -12.55
CA ALA A 41 25.30 -16.47 -13.82
C ALA A 41 23.76 -16.67 -13.77
N VAL A 42 23.23 -17.18 -12.66
CA VAL A 42 21.80 -17.29 -12.39
C VAL A 42 21.42 -16.36 -11.24
N ALA A 43 20.49 -15.43 -11.50
CA ALA A 43 19.92 -14.59 -10.44
C ALA A 43 18.57 -15.13 -9.96
N PHE A 44 18.25 -14.79 -8.71
CA PHE A 44 16.96 -15.11 -8.12
C PHE A 44 16.25 -13.83 -7.74
N SER A 45 15.02 -13.66 -8.23
CA SER A 45 14.21 -12.48 -7.92
C SER A 45 13.12 -12.89 -6.94
N VAL A 46 13.05 -12.25 -5.78
CA VAL A 46 12.18 -12.67 -4.68
C VAL A 46 11.37 -11.49 -4.17
N THR A 47 10.04 -11.63 -4.15
CA THR A 47 9.14 -10.57 -3.68
C THR A 47 9.26 -10.37 -2.17
N THR A 48 8.66 -9.31 -1.64
CA THR A 48 8.73 -9.07 -0.19
C THR A 48 7.87 -10.09 0.57
N PRO A 49 8.35 -10.70 1.67
CA PRO A 49 7.50 -11.50 2.54
C PRO A 49 6.47 -10.63 3.30
N SER A 50 6.63 -9.30 3.29
CA SER A 50 5.69 -8.37 3.90
C SER A 50 4.51 -8.09 2.96
N GLY A 51 3.37 -8.73 3.20
CA GLY A 51 2.14 -8.51 2.43
C GLY A 51 1.96 -9.45 1.23
N THR A 52 2.76 -10.52 1.15
CA THR A 52 2.59 -11.61 0.19
C THR A 52 2.67 -12.96 0.91
N PRO A 53 2.10 -14.05 0.34
CA PRO A 53 2.21 -15.39 0.90
C PRO A 53 3.64 -15.97 0.92
N LEU A 54 4.61 -15.26 0.34
CA LEU A 54 6.01 -15.67 0.33
C LEU A 54 6.60 -15.79 1.74
N SER A 55 5.98 -15.18 2.75
CA SER A 55 6.34 -15.37 4.16
C SER A 55 6.36 -16.85 4.59
N ASP A 56 5.60 -17.72 3.92
CA ASP A 56 5.52 -19.15 4.24
C ASP A 56 6.65 -19.98 3.60
N SER A 57 7.38 -19.40 2.65
CA SER A 57 8.36 -20.08 1.80
C SER A 57 9.74 -19.44 1.83
N ILE A 58 9.88 -18.25 2.40
CA ILE A 58 11.10 -17.44 2.33
C ILE A 58 12.35 -18.19 2.80
N ASP A 59 12.28 -18.90 3.92
CA ASP A 59 13.43 -19.64 4.46
C ASP A 59 13.88 -20.77 3.51
N TRP A 60 12.92 -21.43 2.86
CA TRP A 60 13.20 -22.49 1.89
C TRP A 60 13.72 -21.95 0.56
N ILE A 61 13.20 -20.81 0.11
CA ILE A 61 13.69 -20.09 -1.07
C ILE A 61 15.15 -19.69 -0.85
N GLU A 62 15.48 -19.06 0.26
CA GLU A 62 16.86 -18.68 0.52
C GLU A 62 17.80 -19.88 0.68
N ARG A 63 17.32 -20.94 1.35
CA ARG A 63 18.08 -22.20 1.44
C ARG A 63 18.40 -22.71 0.03
N PHE A 64 17.42 -22.74 -0.87
CA PHE A 64 17.60 -23.21 -2.24
C PHE A 64 18.63 -22.38 -2.98
N ILE A 65 18.54 -21.05 -2.92
CA ILE A 65 19.46 -20.14 -3.60
C ILE A 65 20.90 -20.36 -3.11
N ARG A 66 21.09 -20.49 -1.79
CA ARG A 66 22.40 -20.71 -1.18
C ARG A 66 23.01 -22.06 -1.56
N TYR A 67 22.23 -23.14 -1.56
CA TYR A 67 22.72 -24.46 -2.00
C TYR A 67 22.88 -24.56 -3.53
N PHE A 68 22.08 -23.82 -4.29
CA PHE A 68 22.31 -23.62 -5.72
C PHE A 68 23.67 -22.95 -5.95
N GLY A 69 24.10 -22.08 -5.04
CA GLY A 69 25.42 -21.45 -5.05
C GLY A 69 25.41 -20.04 -5.63
N SER A 70 24.23 -19.46 -5.90
CA SER A 70 24.17 -18.10 -6.44
C SER A 70 24.30 -17.07 -5.30
N PRO A 71 25.19 -16.08 -5.44
CA PRO A 71 25.26 -14.94 -4.53
C PRO A 71 24.32 -13.80 -4.95
N ASN A 72 23.47 -13.99 -5.97
CA ASN A 72 22.72 -12.91 -6.61
C ASN A 72 21.21 -13.04 -6.36
N THR A 73 20.77 -12.57 -5.20
CA THR A 73 19.34 -12.49 -4.86
C THR A 73 18.85 -11.04 -4.95
N CYS A 74 18.01 -10.75 -5.94
CA CYS A 74 17.35 -9.47 -6.10
C CYS A 74 16.02 -9.49 -5.32
N TYR A 75 16.03 -8.86 -4.15
CA TYR A 75 14.86 -8.78 -3.29
C TYR A 75 14.07 -7.49 -3.47
N GLY A 76 12.75 -7.58 -3.32
CA GLY A 76 11.90 -6.39 -3.13
C GLY A 76 12.19 -5.60 -1.83
N THR A 77 13.14 -6.02 -1.00
CA THR A 77 13.52 -5.38 0.26
C THR A 77 14.40 -4.14 0.09
N GLU A 78 15.06 -3.98 -1.07
CA GLU A 78 15.87 -2.79 -1.42
C GLU A 78 15.06 -1.48 -1.37
N ILE A 79 13.75 -1.59 -1.61
CA ILE A 79 12.79 -0.49 -1.57
C ILE A 79 11.89 -0.54 -0.33
N CYS A 80 12.17 -1.41 0.64
CA CYS A 80 11.31 -1.62 1.80
C CYS A 80 12.03 -1.27 3.11
N ASN A 81 13.08 -2.02 3.45
CA ASN A 81 13.57 -2.13 4.83
C ASN A 81 15.09 -2.12 4.97
N TRP A 82 15.89 -2.00 3.90
CA TRP A 82 17.34 -2.02 4.04
C TRP A 82 17.88 -0.92 4.98
N HIS A 83 17.32 0.29 4.95
CA HIS A 83 17.61 1.30 5.96
C HIS A 83 17.29 0.81 7.39
N LYS A 84 16.05 0.40 7.68
CA LYS A 84 15.62 0.03 9.02
C LYS A 84 16.34 -1.20 9.58
N ASP A 85 16.74 -2.14 8.71
CA ASP A 85 17.32 -3.42 9.14
C ASP A 85 18.85 -3.39 9.17
N PHE A 86 19.49 -2.73 8.19
CA PHE A 86 20.95 -2.66 8.10
C PHE A 86 21.52 -1.33 8.57
N ALA A 87 20.95 -0.21 8.15
CA ALA A 87 21.50 1.08 8.56
C ALA A 87 21.32 1.33 10.07
N HIS A 88 20.19 0.93 10.64
CA HIS A 88 19.96 0.98 12.10
C HIS A 88 20.94 0.06 12.87
N ALA A 89 21.38 -1.06 12.26
CA ALA A 89 22.32 -1.99 12.89
C ALA A 89 23.71 -1.36 13.11
N PHE A 90 24.12 -0.36 12.33
CA PHE A 90 25.35 0.40 12.60
C PHE A 90 25.29 1.22 13.90
N THR A 91 24.12 1.40 14.50
CA THR A 91 23.96 2.09 15.78
C THR A 91 23.60 1.12 16.90
N PHE A 92 22.63 0.23 16.73
CA PHE A 92 22.15 -0.66 17.80
C PHE A 92 22.58 -2.13 17.65
N GLY A 93 23.29 -2.52 16.59
CA GLY A 93 23.60 -3.92 16.31
C GLY A 93 22.38 -4.76 15.92
N SER A 94 21.27 -4.13 15.58
CA SER A 94 20.05 -4.81 15.13
C SER A 94 19.22 -3.89 14.26
N GLY A 95 18.32 -4.45 13.45
CA GLY A 95 17.26 -3.65 12.81
C GLY A 95 16.30 -3.06 13.84
N ILE A 96 15.51 -2.05 13.45
CA ILE A 96 14.55 -1.38 14.36
C ILE A 96 13.62 -2.43 15.01
N PRO A 97 13.71 -2.65 16.35
CA PRO A 97 12.84 -3.60 17.01
C PRO A 97 11.38 -3.13 17.02
N PRO A 98 10.39 -4.03 17.07
CA PRO A 98 8.97 -3.64 17.10
C PRO A 98 8.64 -2.68 18.27
N ALA A 99 7.97 -1.58 17.93
CA ALA A 99 7.54 -0.56 18.88
C ALA A 99 6.38 -1.04 19.77
N ASP A 100 6.46 -0.79 21.08
CA ASP A 100 5.41 -1.13 22.05
C ASP A 100 4.41 0.01 22.27
N TYR A 101 3.71 0.40 21.19
CA TYR A 101 2.83 1.58 21.20
C TYR A 101 1.75 1.55 22.28
N ALA A 102 1.24 0.37 22.64
CA ALA A 102 0.16 0.23 23.62
C ALA A 102 0.57 0.63 25.05
N ASN A 103 1.86 0.71 25.34
CA ASN A 103 2.40 1.08 26.65
C ASN A 103 3.32 2.31 26.61
N ALA A 104 3.42 2.97 25.45
CA ALA A 104 4.26 4.13 25.27
C ALA A 104 3.67 5.38 25.94
N GLU A 105 4.52 6.27 26.42
CA GLU A 105 4.13 7.63 26.86
C GLU A 105 4.26 8.63 25.71
N THR A 106 5.19 8.36 24.79
CA THR A 106 5.33 9.09 23.52
C THR A 106 5.50 8.12 22.37
N ILE A 107 4.72 8.33 21.31
CA ILE A 107 4.73 7.57 20.08
C ILE A 107 5.30 8.47 18.99
N LEU A 108 6.37 8.03 18.34
CA LEU A 108 6.99 8.72 17.21
C LEU A 108 6.80 7.91 15.92
N LEU A 109 6.04 8.46 14.99
CA LEU A 109 5.83 7.89 13.65
C LEU A 109 6.60 8.74 12.64
N TRP A 110 7.67 8.19 12.06
CA TRP A 110 8.52 8.92 11.12
C TRP A 110 8.50 8.28 9.74
N GLY A 111 7.82 8.91 8.77
CA GLY A 111 7.64 8.33 7.44
C GLY A 111 6.92 6.96 7.46
N HIS A 112 6.08 6.73 8.48
CA HIS A 112 5.36 5.48 8.75
C HIS A 112 3.86 5.76 8.95
N ASN A 113 3.00 5.09 8.17
CA ASN A 113 1.55 5.28 8.22
C ASN A 113 0.80 3.97 8.54
N PRO A 114 0.81 3.53 9.82
CA PRO A 114 0.24 2.24 10.21
C PRO A 114 -1.27 2.13 9.98
N ALA A 115 -2.00 3.25 9.88
CA ALA A 115 -3.43 3.24 9.56
C ALA A 115 -3.74 2.61 8.19
N ASN A 116 -2.80 2.70 7.24
CA ASN A 116 -2.95 2.09 5.91
C ASN A 116 -2.05 0.87 5.69
N THR A 117 -1.01 0.68 6.50
CA THR A 117 0.02 -0.34 6.24
C THR A 117 0.13 -1.41 7.31
N TRP A 118 -0.40 -1.19 8.52
CA TRP A 118 -0.27 -2.15 9.63
C TRP A 118 -1.36 -1.96 10.70
N LEU A 119 -2.55 -2.50 10.42
CA LEU A 119 -3.74 -2.31 11.27
C LEU A 119 -3.54 -2.76 12.74
N ALA A 120 -2.76 -3.82 12.97
CA ALA A 120 -2.43 -4.26 14.33
C ALA A 120 -1.65 -3.20 15.12
N GLN A 121 -0.70 -2.50 14.48
CA GLN A 121 0.00 -1.37 15.09
C GLN A 121 -0.91 -0.16 15.26
N ALA A 122 -1.79 0.13 14.29
CA ALA A 122 -2.78 1.21 14.42
C ALA A 122 -3.70 1.00 15.63
N ASN A 123 -4.11 -0.25 15.89
CA ASN A 123 -4.85 -0.61 17.09
C ASN A 123 -4.01 -0.37 18.36
N ALA A 124 -2.75 -0.82 18.39
CA ALA A 124 -1.86 -0.60 19.53
C ALA A 124 -1.61 0.90 19.81
N ILE A 125 -1.48 1.73 18.77
CA ILE A 125 -1.38 3.19 18.89
C ILE A 125 -2.64 3.77 19.52
N SER A 126 -3.82 3.30 19.09
CA SER A 126 -5.11 3.73 19.66
C SER A 126 -5.20 3.38 21.16
N VAL A 127 -4.75 2.19 21.55
CA VAL A 127 -4.65 1.79 22.97
C VAL A 127 -3.71 2.70 23.75
N GLY A 128 -2.51 2.96 23.23
CA GLY A 128 -1.55 3.88 23.86
C GLY A 128 -2.12 5.29 24.02
N ARG A 129 -2.78 5.81 22.96
CA ARG A 129 -3.44 7.11 22.97
C ARG A 129 -4.55 7.19 24.02
N GLY A 130 -5.35 6.12 24.16
CA GLY A 130 -6.37 6.00 25.20
C GLY A 130 -5.80 6.03 26.63
N LYS A 131 -4.53 5.63 26.82
CA LYS A 131 -3.79 5.76 28.09
C LYS A 131 -3.08 7.11 28.27
N GLY A 132 -3.24 8.04 27.33
CA GLY A 132 -2.65 9.38 27.40
C GLY A 132 -1.31 9.55 26.66
N ALA A 133 -0.87 8.56 25.86
CA ALA A 133 0.35 8.67 25.07
C ALA A 133 0.31 9.89 24.15
N LYS A 134 1.40 10.66 24.10
CA LYS A 134 1.59 11.76 23.15
C LYS A 134 2.05 11.21 21.79
N ILE A 135 1.61 11.82 20.69
CA ILE A 135 1.93 11.36 19.34
C ILE A 135 2.66 12.48 18.58
N VAL A 136 3.85 12.16 18.07
CA VAL A 136 4.59 12.98 17.11
C VAL A 136 4.58 12.27 15.76
N VAL A 137 4.16 12.97 14.71
CA VAL A 137 4.16 12.44 13.35
C VAL A 137 5.04 13.30 12.46
N ILE A 138 5.97 12.67 11.76
CA ILE A 138 6.86 13.32 10.80
C ILE A 138 6.57 12.69 9.43
N ASP A 139 5.81 13.41 8.62
CA ASP A 139 5.35 12.96 7.30
C ASP A 139 4.97 14.20 6.47
N PRO A 140 5.39 14.31 5.19
CA PRO A 140 4.96 15.41 4.32
C PRO A 140 3.42 15.51 4.17
N ARG A 141 2.70 14.41 4.38
CA ARG A 141 1.25 14.32 4.17
C ARG A 141 0.50 14.45 5.50
N PRO A 142 -0.70 15.06 5.48
CA PRO A 142 -1.63 15.02 6.60
C PRO A 142 -2.32 13.65 6.69
N THR A 143 -1.56 12.60 7.01
CA THR A 143 -2.07 11.23 7.24
C THR A 143 -3.07 11.18 8.40
N ALA A 144 -3.80 10.07 8.55
CA ALA A 144 -4.80 9.91 9.61
C ALA A 144 -4.23 10.23 11.01
N PHE A 145 -3.05 9.68 11.34
CA PHE A 145 -2.38 9.99 12.60
C PHE A 145 -1.75 11.38 12.63
N ALA A 146 -1.26 11.92 11.50
CA ALA A 146 -0.75 13.30 11.46
C ALA A 146 -1.82 14.33 11.84
N LYS A 147 -3.06 14.14 11.39
CA LYS A 147 -4.18 15.03 11.73
C LYS A 147 -4.57 14.98 13.22
N GLN A 148 -4.24 13.89 13.90
CA GLN A 148 -4.56 13.65 15.32
C GLN A 148 -3.33 13.81 16.25
N ALA A 149 -2.17 14.12 15.68
CA ALA A 149 -0.90 14.21 16.41
C ALA A 149 -0.90 15.42 17.36
N ASP A 150 -0.17 15.31 18.47
CA ASP A 150 0.13 16.50 19.29
C ASP A 150 1.09 17.44 18.55
N VAL A 151 2.01 16.85 17.77
CA VAL A 151 2.90 17.60 16.88
C VAL A 151 3.01 16.86 15.54
N TRP A 152 2.68 17.55 14.46
CA TRP A 152 2.89 17.08 13.09
C TRP A 152 3.94 17.95 12.40
N LEU A 153 5.00 17.33 11.88
CA LEU A 153 6.06 17.99 11.12
C LEU A 153 5.94 17.62 9.63
N PRO A 154 5.48 18.54 8.76
CA PRO A 154 5.37 18.32 7.32
C PRO A 154 6.74 18.42 6.63
N VAL A 155 7.63 17.49 6.96
CA VAL A 155 9.01 17.48 6.47
C VAL A 155 9.07 17.36 4.94
N ARG A 156 9.92 18.15 4.30
CA ARG A 156 10.22 18.00 2.87
C ARG A 156 10.88 16.63 2.62
N PRO A 157 10.39 15.81 1.67
CA PRO A 157 10.95 14.48 1.42
C PRO A 157 12.47 14.50 1.22
N GLY A 158 13.18 13.60 1.92
CA GLY A 158 14.62 13.41 1.78
C GLY A 158 15.48 14.39 2.59
N THR A 159 14.84 15.21 3.43
CA THR A 159 15.51 16.19 4.31
C THR A 159 15.49 15.78 5.79
N ASP A 160 14.97 14.58 6.07
CA ASP A 160 14.78 14.01 7.41
C ASP A 160 16.09 13.93 8.23
N GLY A 161 17.23 13.69 7.58
CA GLY A 161 18.53 13.67 8.27
C GLY A 161 18.90 15.04 8.88
N ALA A 162 18.59 16.14 8.20
CA ALA A 162 18.79 17.49 8.73
C ALA A 162 17.84 17.77 9.90
N LEU A 163 16.59 17.30 9.80
CA LEU A 163 15.62 17.40 10.89
C LEU A 163 16.10 16.64 12.13
N ALA A 164 16.52 15.39 11.98
CA ALA A 164 17.04 14.57 13.08
C ALA A 164 18.28 15.20 13.75
N LEU A 165 19.22 15.74 12.97
CA LEU A 165 20.39 16.45 13.49
C LEU A 165 20.01 17.73 14.25
N GLY A 166 19.01 18.47 13.76
CA GLY A 166 18.45 19.62 14.49
C GLY A 166 17.79 19.21 15.82
N MET A 167 17.05 18.10 15.84
CA MET A 167 16.47 17.57 17.08
C MET A 167 17.57 17.09 18.06
N ILE A 168 18.63 16.44 17.57
CA ILE A 168 19.80 16.06 18.39
C ILE A 168 20.44 17.29 19.01
N ARG A 169 20.65 18.35 18.22
CA ARG A 169 21.20 19.62 18.72
C ARG A 169 20.36 20.17 19.88
N VAL A 170 19.05 20.27 19.70
CA VAL A 170 18.13 20.75 20.75
C VAL A 170 18.18 19.83 21.98
N MET A 171 18.21 18.50 21.81
CA MET A 171 18.33 17.58 22.96
C MET A 171 19.62 17.79 23.75
N LEU A 172 20.75 18.08 23.08
CA LEU A 172 22.03 18.32 23.72
C LEU A 172 22.08 19.70 24.40
N GLU A 173 21.66 20.77 23.72
CA GLU A 173 21.66 22.14 24.25
C GLU A 173 20.71 22.31 25.44
N GLU A 174 19.52 21.67 25.41
CA GLU A 174 18.54 21.72 26.49
C GLU A 174 18.74 20.61 27.56
N ASN A 175 19.77 19.77 27.44
CA ASN A 175 20.04 18.63 28.34
C ASN A 175 18.84 17.68 28.51
N LEU A 176 18.19 17.30 27.41
CA LEU A 176 16.99 16.44 27.38
C LEU A 176 17.31 14.95 27.24
N PHE A 177 18.56 14.53 27.27
CA PHE A 177 18.99 13.15 27.05
C PHE A 177 19.12 12.35 28.37
N ASP A 178 19.24 11.02 28.27
CA ASP A 178 19.46 10.11 29.42
C ASP A 178 20.97 9.95 29.68
N ASP A 179 21.52 10.80 30.55
CA ASP A 179 22.95 10.85 30.87
C ASP A 179 23.50 9.49 31.34
N HIS A 180 22.75 8.76 32.18
CA HIS A 180 23.17 7.45 32.67
C HIS A 180 23.24 6.42 31.54
N PHE A 181 22.24 6.38 30.65
CA PHE A 181 22.25 5.49 29.49
C PHE A 181 23.39 5.85 28.52
N LEU A 182 23.59 7.14 28.23
CA LEU A 182 24.67 7.59 27.37
C LEU A 182 26.03 7.10 27.85
N ARG A 183 26.35 7.29 29.13
CA ARG A 183 27.65 6.92 29.69
C ARG A 183 27.88 5.41 29.77
N ASN A 184 26.83 4.65 30.09
CA ASN A 184 26.97 3.21 30.38
C ASN A 184 26.67 2.28 29.21
N TRP A 185 25.88 2.70 28.24
CA TRP A 185 25.32 1.81 27.21
C TRP A 185 25.54 2.31 25.78
N THR A 186 26.12 3.49 25.62
CA THR A 186 26.57 3.99 24.33
C THR A 186 28.09 4.14 24.33
N ASN A 187 28.67 4.39 23.16
CA ASN A 187 30.08 4.75 23.05
C ASN A 187 30.36 6.26 23.23
N ALA A 188 29.37 7.05 23.65
CA ALA A 188 29.49 8.50 23.91
C ALA A 188 30.77 8.93 24.65
N PRO A 189 31.21 8.28 25.74
CA PRO A 189 32.41 8.70 26.48
C PRO A 189 33.73 8.19 25.90
N LEU A 190 33.69 7.24 24.95
CA LEU A 190 34.90 6.64 24.41
C LEU A 190 35.67 7.67 23.59
N LEU A 191 36.98 7.74 23.80
CA LEU A 191 37.87 8.70 23.15
C LEU A 191 38.21 8.23 21.73
N VAL A 192 38.05 9.14 20.76
CA VAL A 192 38.46 8.98 19.37
C VAL A 192 39.69 9.85 19.13
N ARG A 193 40.72 9.30 18.50
CA ARG A 193 41.89 10.09 18.07
C ARG A 193 41.51 10.98 16.88
N GLU A 194 41.76 12.28 16.97
CA GLU A 194 41.45 13.22 15.87
C GLU A 194 42.37 13.05 14.66
N ASP A 195 43.55 12.43 14.81
CA ASP A 195 44.52 12.28 13.72
C ASP A 195 44.18 11.14 12.73
N ASN A 196 43.47 10.11 13.19
CA ASN A 196 43.12 8.95 12.36
C ASN A 196 41.66 8.50 12.47
N GLY A 197 40.87 9.05 13.39
CA GLY A 197 39.46 8.71 13.58
C GLY A 197 39.20 7.33 14.21
N LEU A 198 40.20 6.69 14.81
CA LEU A 198 40.06 5.41 15.51
C LEU A 198 39.86 5.62 17.01
N PHE A 199 39.17 4.70 17.67
CA PHE A 199 39.06 4.74 19.13
C PHE A 199 40.43 4.52 19.79
N VAL A 200 40.65 5.23 20.90
CA VAL A 200 41.77 4.97 21.80
C VAL A 200 41.52 3.64 22.50
N ARG A 201 42.47 2.72 22.40
CA ARG A 201 42.44 1.42 23.09
C ARG A 201 43.51 1.34 24.16
N GLU A 202 43.30 0.49 25.14
CA GLU A 202 44.15 0.31 26.31
C GLU A 202 45.60 0.01 25.91
N ARG A 203 45.83 -0.89 24.95
CA ARG A 203 47.19 -1.24 24.49
C ARG A 203 47.88 -0.16 23.68
N MET A 204 47.13 0.84 23.22
CA MET A 204 47.73 2.02 22.58
C MET A 204 48.37 2.96 23.61
N LEU A 205 47.92 2.97 24.86
CA LEU A 205 48.49 3.79 25.93
C LEU A 205 49.44 2.97 26.81
N TRP A 206 49.10 1.70 27.03
CA TRP A 206 49.82 0.77 27.89
C TRP A 206 50.04 -0.56 27.15
N PRO A 207 51.15 -0.71 26.41
CA PRO A 207 51.38 -1.85 25.51
C PRO A 207 51.32 -3.23 26.20
N ASP A 208 51.66 -3.28 27.49
CA ASP A 208 51.65 -4.51 28.30
C ASP A 208 50.29 -4.78 28.97
N ALA A 209 49.23 -4.03 28.62
CA ALA A 209 47.91 -4.20 29.22
C ALA A 209 47.31 -5.59 28.90
N PRO A 210 46.67 -6.24 29.90
CA PRO A 210 46.15 -7.59 29.75
C PRO A 210 44.97 -7.65 28.75
N SER A 211 44.15 -6.62 28.72
CA SER A 211 43.04 -6.38 27.80
C SER A 211 43.41 -5.38 26.71
N ASP A 212 42.51 -5.17 25.76
CA ASP A 212 42.60 -4.09 24.77
C ASP A 212 41.28 -3.30 24.75
N ASP A 213 40.86 -2.90 25.96
CA ASP A 213 39.60 -2.21 26.18
C ASP A 213 39.60 -0.82 25.56
N PHE A 214 38.41 -0.29 25.28
CA PHE A 214 38.27 1.09 24.84
C PHE A 214 38.57 2.05 25.98
N VAL A 215 39.04 3.25 25.68
CA VAL A 215 39.45 4.23 26.70
C VAL A 215 38.51 5.42 26.72
N ALA A 216 38.09 5.84 27.91
CA ALA A 216 37.40 7.11 28.18
C ALA A 216 38.29 8.03 29.04
N TRP A 217 37.86 9.27 29.25
CA TRP A 217 38.52 10.19 30.19
C TRP A 217 37.72 10.30 31.49
N ASP A 218 38.36 10.06 32.62
CA ASP A 218 37.78 10.27 33.95
C ASP A 218 37.99 11.74 34.37
N GLU A 219 36.92 12.52 34.34
CA GLU A 219 36.97 13.95 34.68
C GLU A 219 37.38 14.20 36.12
N ARG A 220 36.99 13.30 37.03
CA ARG A 220 37.21 13.48 38.46
C ARG A 220 38.68 13.32 38.82
N ASN A 221 39.33 12.33 38.20
CA ASN A 221 40.72 11.99 38.49
C ASN A 221 41.71 12.58 37.47
N GLY A 222 41.22 13.09 36.33
CA GLY A 222 42.05 13.68 35.28
C GLY A 222 42.95 12.67 34.57
N VAL A 223 42.45 11.44 34.37
CA VAL A 223 43.23 10.33 33.80
C VAL A 223 42.43 9.58 32.72
N ALA A 224 43.15 8.92 31.82
CA ALA A 224 42.57 7.95 30.90
C ALA A 224 42.12 6.69 31.68
N LEU A 225 40.93 6.17 31.36
CA LEU A 225 40.31 5.05 32.06
C LEU A 225 39.86 3.98 31.04
N PRO A 226 40.32 2.72 31.15
CA PRO A 226 39.79 1.60 30.38
C PRO A 226 38.30 1.36 30.69
N VAL A 227 37.52 1.11 29.64
CA VAL A 227 36.08 0.87 29.68
C VAL A 227 35.81 -0.52 29.10
N PRO A 228 35.51 -1.52 29.94
CA PRO A 228 35.30 -2.88 29.46
C PRO A 228 34.05 -2.97 28.57
N SER A 229 34.13 -3.84 27.57
CA SER A 229 33.04 -4.10 26.62
C SER A 229 32.12 -5.25 27.06
N ASP A 230 32.55 -6.03 28.04
CA ASP A 230 31.90 -7.28 28.47
C ASP A 230 31.29 -7.21 29.89
N SER A 231 31.37 -6.04 30.54
CA SER A 231 30.84 -5.79 31.87
C SER A 231 30.34 -4.34 32.01
N THR A 232 29.56 -4.08 33.07
CA THR A 232 29.03 -2.75 33.39
C THR A 232 29.89 -2.05 34.42
N MET A 233 30.17 -0.77 34.20
CA MET A 233 30.78 0.10 35.21
C MET A 233 29.79 0.43 36.33
N SER A 234 30.29 0.81 37.50
CA SER A 234 29.42 1.33 38.57
C SER A 234 28.82 2.68 38.15
N PRO A 235 27.58 3.02 38.59
CA PRO A 235 26.99 4.32 38.29
C PRO A 235 27.87 5.51 38.69
N GLU A 236 28.59 5.40 39.81
CA GLU A 236 29.48 6.44 40.32
C GLU A 236 30.71 6.63 39.42
N GLN A 237 31.27 5.54 38.87
CA GLN A 237 32.40 5.62 37.94
C GLN A 237 31.95 6.15 36.56
N ALA A 238 30.82 5.67 36.04
CA ALA A 238 30.31 6.12 34.75
C ALA A 238 29.94 7.61 34.75
N ALA A 239 29.44 8.13 35.88
CA ALA A 239 29.12 9.54 36.06
C ALA A 239 30.33 10.48 35.94
N THR A 240 31.57 9.99 36.11
CA THR A 240 32.78 10.82 35.97
C THR A 240 33.32 10.90 34.55
N LEU A 241 32.81 10.10 33.61
CA LEU A 241 33.35 10.05 32.26
C LEU A 241 33.14 11.37 31.49
N ARG A 242 34.11 11.82 30.71
CA ARG A 242 33.96 13.04 29.91
C ARG A 242 33.07 12.77 28.68
N LEU A 243 32.12 13.67 28.42
CA LEU A 243 31.25 13.60 27.24
C LEU A 243 31.50 14.72 26.21
N SER A 244 32.16 15.81 26.59
CA SER A 244 32.41 16.97 25.73
C SER A 244 33.86 17.45 25.80
N GLY A 245 34.27 18.25 24.81
CA GLY A 245 35.60 18.83 24.74
C GLY A 245 36.68 17.87 24.21
N THR A 246 37.95 18.17 24.48
CA THR A 246 39.10 17.41 23.94
C THR A 246 40.15 17.23 25.03
N VAL A 247 40.86 16.10 24.99
CA VAL A 247 42.02 15.80 25.84
C VAL A 247 43.24 15.53 24.97
N GLU A 248 44.43 15.78 25.50
CA GLU A 248 45.68 15.48 24.80
C GLU A 248 46.37 14.30 25.48
N LEU A 249 46.54 13.20 24.72
CA LEU A 249 47.18 11.99 25.20
C LEU A 249 48.54 11.82 24.52
N ALA A 250 49.50 11.26 25.26
CA ALA A 250 50.78 10.82 24.73
C ALA A 250 50.71 9.31 24.47
N PHE A 251 51.23 8.87 23.33
CA PHE A 251 51.23 7.47 22.91
C PHE A 251 52.66 6.93 22.88
N PRO A 252 52.95 5.75 23.47
CA PRO A 252 54.26 5.11 23.37
C PRO A 252 54.69 4.92 21.91
N GLY A 253 55.95 5.25 21.59
CA GLY A 253 56.49 5.20 20.23
C GLY A 253 56.24 6.45 19.38
N GLU A 254 55.47 7.43 19.86
CA GLU A 254 55.27 8.74 19.23
C GLU A 254 55.93 9.87 20.06
N GLU A 255 57.23 9.74 20.35
CA GLU A 255 57.95 10.66 21.27
C GLU A 255 57.77 12.14 20.91
N GLY A 256 57.34 12.95 21.90
CA GLY A 256 57.12 14.39 21.76
C GLY A 256 55.80 14.80 21.07
N LYS A 257 55.02 13.85 20.53
CA LYS A 257 53.74 14.12 19.88
C LYS A 257 52.59 13.84 20.86
N ARG A 258 51.78 14.87 21.15
CA ARG A 258 50.50 14.71 21.84
C ARG A 258 49.38 14.66 20.80
N VAL A 259 48.53 13.66 20.89
CA VAL A 259 47.39 13.48 19.97
C VAL A 259 46.13 13.95 20.67
N ARG A 260 45.37 14.80 19.98
CA ARG A 260 44.06 15.26 20.42
C ARG A 260 43.08 14.09 20.34
N CYS A 261 42.42 13.82 21.45
CA CYS A 261 41.44 12.76 21.59
C CYS A 261 40.12 13.35 22.11
N THR A 262 39.02 12.98 21.48
CA THR A 262 37.71 13.61 21.69
C THR A 262 36.65 12.54 21.96
N PRO A 263 35.77 12.70 22.96
CA PRO A 263 34.69 11.76 23.17
C PRO A 263 33.79 11.62 21.94
N ALA A 264 33.29 10.41 21.66
CA ALA A 264 32.40 10.15 20.53
C ALA A 264 31.17 11.09 20.48
N LEU A 265 30.60 11.45 21.63
CA LEU A 265 29.45 12.36 21.70
C LEU A 265 29.79 13.77 21.19
N GLU A 266 30.99 14.26 21.47
CA GLU A 266 31.44 15.58 21.01
C GLU A 266 31.54 15.62 19.48
N HIS A 267 31.93 14.52 18.83
CA HIS A 267 31.89 14.43 17.35
C HIS A 267 30.46 14.55 16.82
N LEU A 268 29.48 13.90 17.46
CA LEU A 268 28.07 14.02 17.10
C LEU A 268 27.56 15.43 17.35
N ALA A 269 27.91 16.05 18.48
CA ALA A 269 27.54 17.41 18.81
C ALA A 269 28.05 18.42 17.77
N ARG A 270 29.31 18.28 17.34
CA ARG A 270 29.90 19.10 16.26
C ARG A 270 29.19 18.91 14.92
N ALA A 271 28.76 17.70 14.59
CA ALA A 271 27.98 17.44 13.37
C ALA A 271 26.58 18.07 13.46
N ALA A 272 25.90 17.95 14.61
CA ALA A 272 24.58 18.51 14.85
C ALA A 272 24.57 20.05 14.95
N ALA A 273 25.69 20.66 15.38
CA ALA A 273 25.82 22.11 15.53
C ALA A 273 25.55 22.90 14.25
N GLN A 274 25.71 22.29 13.07
CA GLN A 274 25.43 22.94 11.78
C GLN A 274 23.92 23.11 11.48
N TYR A 275 23.05 22.49 12.28
CA TYR A 275 21.61 22.44 12.05
C TYR A 275 20.89 23.23 13.15
N ASP A 276 21.13 24.55 13.23
CA ASP A 276 20.28 25.45 14.03
C ASP A 276 18.83 25.42 13.52
N PRO A 277 17.87 25.87 14.35
CA PRO A 277 16.47 25.91 13.94
C PRO A 277 16.21 26.65 12.62
N ASP A 278 16.91 27.74 12.32
CA ASP A 278 16.75 28.50 11.07
C ASP A 278 17.25 27.70 9.85
N THR A 279 18.37 27.00 10.01
CA THR A 279 18.92 26.09 8.99
C THR A 279 18.00 24.91 8.75
N VAL A 280 17.45 24.32 9.81
CA VAL A 280 16.46 23.23 9.72
C VAL A 280 15.21 23.70 8.98
N GLU A 281 14.67 24.87 9.31
CA GLU A 281 13.50 25.43 8.63
C GLU A 281 13.75 25.64 7.13
N ARG A 282 14.90 26.23 6.79
CA ARG A 282 15.29 26.46 5.40
C ARG A 282 15.42 25.17 4.58
N ILE A 283 15.96 24.10 5.18
CA ILE A 283 16.19 22.83 4.50
C ILE A 283 14.89 22.01 4.41
N THR A 284 14.14 21.94 5.52
CA THR A 284 13.09 20.95 5.74
C THR A 284 11.67 21.51 5.61
N GLY A 285 11.51 22.83 5.73
CA GLY A 285 10.22 23.50 5.86
C GLY A 285 9.60 23.43 7.28
N VAL A 286 10.29 22.82 8.26
CA VAL A 286 9.79 22.69 9.63
C VAL A 286 10.18 23.90 10.47
N SER A 287 9.20 24.59 11.06
CA SER A 287 9.46 25.79 11.85
C SER A 287 10.26 25.49 13.14
N PRO A 288 11.06 26.46 13.64
CA PRO A 288 11.76 26.35 14.92
C PRO A 288 10.87 25.95 16.11
N GLU A 289 9.66 26.49 16.15
CA GLU A 289 8.66 26.19 17.19
C GLU A 289 8.24 24.71 17.16
N SER A 290 7.91 24.21 15.97
CA SER A 290 7.47 22.82 15.79
C SER A 290 8.61 21.84 16.08
N LEU A 291 9.83 22.18 15.66
CA LEU A 291 11.05 21.42 15.96
C LEU A 291 11.26 21.28 17.48
N ALA A 292 11.19 22.40 18.20
CA ALA A 292 11.36 22.40 19.66
C ALA A 292 10.23 21.65 20.36
N ALA A 293 8.98 21.84 19.93
CA ALA A 293 7.81 21.15 20.48
C ALA A 293 7.90 19.62 20.32
N ALA A 294 8.29 19.14 19.14
CA ALA A 294 8.51 17.72 18.88
C ALA A 294 9.66 17.18 19.74
N THR A 295 10.79 17.89 19.80
CA THR A 295 11.98 17.44 20.54
C THR A 295 11.73 17.32 22.04
N ARG A 296 11.00 18.27 22.63
CA ARG A 296 10.63 18.22 24.06
C ARG A 296 9.72 17.05 24.42
N LEU A 297 8.90 16.56 23.47
CA LEU A 297 8.12 15.34 23.66
C LEU A 297 9.00 14.08 23.69
N LEU A 298 10.20 14.14 23.10
CA LEU A 298 11.18 13.05 23.06
C LEU A 298 12.24 13.10 24.18
N ARG A 299 12.06 13.95 25.19
CA ARG A 299 12.98 14.04 26.34
C ARG A 299 13.10 12.71 27.10
N SER A 300 14.25 12.50 27.72
CA SER A 300 14.54 11.39 28.61
C SER A 300 13.58 11.33 29.82
N GLY A 301 13.51 10.15 30.42
CA GLY A 301 12.54 9.85 31.49
C GLY A 301 11.13 9.53 30.98
N ARG A 302 10.89 9.61 29.67
CA ARG A 302 9.67 9.10 29.03
C ARG A 302 9.90 7.76 28.36
N ARG A 303 8.88 6.91 28.32
CA ARG A 303 8.87 5.68 27.51
C ARG A 303 8.49 6.02 26.06
N ILE A 304 9.49 6.05 25.19
CA ILE A 304 9.32 6.44 23.78
C ILE A 304 9.32 5.20 22.90
N ALA A 305 8.22 4.96 22.19
CA ALA A 305 8.15 3.95 21.15
C ALA A 305 8.18 4.65 19.79
N TYR A 306 9.17 4.32 18.94
CA TYR A 306 9.27 4.93 17.62
C TYR A 306 9.29 3.90 16.50
N HIS A 307 8.89 4.31 15.31
CA HIS A 307 9.19 3.54 14.12
C HIS A 307 9.40 4.46 12.93
N ALA A 308 10.43 4.12 12.16
CA ALA A 308 10.70 4.71 10.88
C ALA A 308 10.65 3.64 9.77
N TRP A 309 10.19 4.04 8.58
CA TRP A 309 10.02 3.11 7.46
C TRP A 309 10.32 3.79 6.12
N THR A 310 9.73 3.30 5.03
CA THR A 310 9.94 3.72 3.65
C THR A 310 9.88 5.22 3.40
N GLY A 311 9.20 6.02 4.24
CA GLY A 311 9.20 7.48 4.11
C GLY A 311 10.58 8.12 4.27
N ILE A 312 11.50 7.49 5.01
CA ILE A 312 12.91 7.89 5.13
C ILE A 312 13.88 6.88 4.47
N GLY A 313 13.40 5.66 4.20
CA GLY A 313 14.23 4.59 3.65
C GLY A 313 14.42 4.58 2.14
N GLN A 314 13.56 5.26 1.39
CA GLN A 314 13.53 5.27 -0.07
C GLN A 314 14.18 6.55 -0.65
N HIS A 315 15.36 6.91 -0.14
CA HIS A 315 16.17 8.05 -0.59
C HIS A 315 17.62 7.60 -0.79
N SER A 316 18.41 8.40 -1.53
CA SER A 316 19.84 8.13 -1.75
C SER A 316 20.74 8.46 -0.54
N ASN A 317 20.16 8.98 0.55
CA ASN A 317 20.85 9.37 1.78
C ASN A 317 20.27 8.62 3.01
N ALA A 318 19.65 7.46 2.76
CA ALA A 318 18.87 6.71 3.75
C ALA A 318 19.71 6.20 4.91
N THR A 319 20.96 5.76 4.69
CA THR A 319 21.79 5.19 5.76
C THR A 319 22.12 6.24 6.82
N GLN A 320 22.60 7.41 6.39
CA GLN A 320 22.95 8.48 7.33
C GLN A 320 21.71 9.10 7.99
N THR A 321 20.59 9.17 7.26
CA THR A 321 19.30 9.59 7.81
C THR A 321 18.82 8.64 8.91
N GLU A 322 18.82 7.33 8.65
CA GLU A 322 18.44 6.32 9.66
C GLU A 322 19.38 6.38 10.87
N ARG A 323 20.69 6.50 10.66
CA ARG A 323 21.65 6.64 11.78
C ARG A 323 21.40 7.91 12.61
N ALA A 324 20.97 9.02 11.99
CA ALA A 324 20.60 10.23 12.72
C ALA A 324 19.35 9.99 13.59
N VAL A 325 18.33 9.32 13.05
CA VAL A 325 17.10 8.97 13.80
C VAL A 325 17.41 7.97 14.92
N ALA A 326 18.22 6.94 14.66
CA ALA A 326 18.66 5.97 15.65
C ALA A 326 19.49 6.62 16.76
N SER A 327 20.39 7.55 16.41
CA SER A 327 21.17 8.32 17.38
C SER A 327 20.29 9.21 18.24
N LEU A 328 19.31 9.89 17.64
CA LEU A 328 18.29 10.66 18.37
C LEU A 328 17.52 9.77 19.37
N TYR A 329 17.11 8.57 18.93
CA TYR A 329 16.42 7.62 19.80
C TYR A 329 17.31 7.12 20.95
N ALA A 330 18.59 6.84 20.67
CA ALA A 330 19.57 6.42 21.66
C ALA A 330 19.71 7.45 22.79
N LEU A 331 19.56 8.75 22.48
CA LEU A 331 19.61 9.81 23.49
C LEU A 331 18.49 9.71 24.53
N SER A 332 17.40 9.02 24.23
CA SER A 332 16.27 8.89 25.17
C SER A 332 16.40 7.76 26.20
N GLY A 333 17.28 6.78 25.96
CA GLY A 333 17.43 5.60 26.82
C GLY A 333 16.24 4.62 26.78
N SER A 334 15.30 4.73 25.82
CA SER A 334 14.07 3.92 25.75
C SER A 334 14.23 2.52 25.12
N PHE A 335 15.43 2.17 24.63
CA PHE A 335 15.66 0.91 23.92
C PHE A 335 15.41 -0.32 24.81
N ASP A 336 14.70 -1.32 24.28
CA ASP A 336 14.29 -2.56 24.93
C ASP A 336 13.54 -2.38 26.26
N ALA A 337 12.82 -1.27 26.41
CA ALA A 337 11.90 -1.01 27.52
C ALA A 337 10.43 -1.25 27.11
N ILE A 338 9.57 -1.60 28.05
CA ILE A 338 8.10 -1.62 27.91
C ILE A 338 7.65 -0.18 27.63
N GLY A 339 6.84 0.02 26.61
CA GLY A 339 6.52 1.35 26.08
C GLY A 339 7.62 1.98 25.22
N GLY A 340 8.71 1.25 24.96
CA GLY A 340 9.72 1.60 23.95
C GLY A 340 9.79 0.57 22.82
N ASN A 341 10.90 0.55 22.08
CA ASN A 341 11.16 -0.48 21.07
C ASN A 341 11.67 -1.77 21.71
N ARG A 342 10.89 -2.84 21.61
CA ARG A 342 11.13 -4.11 22.32
C ARG A 342 11.86 -5.11 21.43
N VAL A 343 12.97 -5.66 21.92
CA VAL A 343 13.64 -6.80 21.28
C VAL A 343 12.85 -8.06 21.58
N ARG A 344 11.90 -8.38 20.70
CA ARG A 344 11.08 -9.59 20.78
C ARG A 344 11.72 -10.67 19.93
N ARG A 345 12.12 -11.78 20.56
CA ARG A 345 12.52 -13.00 19.87
C ARG A 345 11.44 -14.04 20.12
N GLY A 346 10.98 -14.68 19.05
CA GLY A 346 10.11 -15.84 19.18
C GLY A 346 10.83 -17.02 19.84
N PRO A 347 10.12 -18.14 20.06
CA PRO A 347 10.71 -19.37 20.55
C PRO A 347 11.89 -19.78 19.66
N PHE A 348 12.94 -20.29 20.28
CA PHE A 348 14.11 -20.75 19.53
C PHE A 348 13.72 -21.93 18.64
N TYR A 349 13.86 -21.79 17.33
CA TYR A 349 13.72 -22.87 16.37
C TYR A 349 15.04 -23.06 15.63
N ARG A 350 15.23 -24.21 14.97
CA ARG A 350 16.45 -24.46 14.19
C ARG A 350 16.31 -23.80 12.80
N PRO A 351 17.07 -22.74 12.48
CA PRO A 351 16.99 -22.09 11.17
C PRO A 351 17.52 -23.00 10.06
N VAL A 352 16.95 -22.89 8.86
CA VAL A 352 17.29 -23.74 7.70
C VAL A 352 18.04 -22.99 6.60
N ASN A 353 18.29 -21.70 6.79
CA ASN A 353 18.79 -20.78 5.77
C ASN A 353 20.00 -19.98 6.30
N GLY A 354 20.97 -20.64 6.94
CA GLY A 354 22.19 -19.95 7.41
C GLY A 354 23.04 -19.38 6.25
N LEU A 355 23.64 -18.21 6.45
CA LEU A 355 24.52 -17.57 5.45
C LEU A 355 25.82 -18.34 5.17
N GLY A 356 26.33 -19.10 6.14
CA GLY A 356 27.59 -19.86 6.03
C GLY A 356 27.57 -21.05 5.06
N VAL A 357 26.49 -21.22 4.28
CA VAL A 357 26.40 -22.22 3.22
C VAL A 357 27.23 -21.82 1.98
N LEU A 358 27.34 -20.51 1.69
CA LEU A 358 28.19 -20.01 0.61
C LEU A 358 29.62 -19.80 1.11
N SER A 359 30.63 -20.12 0.29
CA SER A 359 32.01 -19.78 0.62
C SER A 359 32.23 -18.26 0.55
N PRO A 360 33.19 -17.70 1.30
CA PRO A 360 33.52 -16.27 1.21
C PRO A 360 33.85 -15.82 -0.22
N GLU A 361 34.55 -16.67 -0.99
CA GLU A 361 34.89 -16.40 -2.38
C GLU A 361 33.64 -16.31 -3.25
N GLN A 362 32.68 -17.22 -3.08
CA GLN A 362 31.45 -17.17 -3.86
C GLN A 362 30.57 -15.99 -3.47
N LEU A 363 30.50 -15.68 -2.16
CA LEU A 363 29.74 -14.53 -1.66
C LEU A 363 30.32 -13.19 -2.12
N SER A 364 31.66 -13.09 -2.25
CA SER A 364 32.33 -11.88 -2.74
C SER A 364 31.90 -11.48 -4.17
N LYS A 365 31.41 -12.44 -4.97
CA LYS A 365 30.90 -12.20 -6.32
C LYS A 365 29.52 -11.55 -6.35
N ALA A 366 28.83 -11.39 -5.22
CA ALA A 366 27.52 -10.73 -5.16
C ALA A 366 27.57 -9.37 -5.87
N LEU A 367 26.62 -9.11 -6.76
CA LEU A 367 26.59 -7.84 -7.47
C LEU A 367 26.51 -6.65 -6.51
N GLY A 368 27.41 -5.68 -6.70
CA GLY A 368 27.49 -4.48 -5.87
C GLY A 368 28.36 -4.61 -4.62
N SER A 369 28.92 -5.80 -4.31
CA SER A 369 29.79 -6.05 -3.15
C SER A 369 30.99 -5.10 -3.07
N ASP A 370 31.68 -4.87 -4.18
CA ASP A 370 32.85 -3.96 -4.24
C ASP A 370 32.49 -2.51 -3.89
N SER A 371 31.31 -2.06 -4.32
CA SER A 371 30.84 -0.69 -4.11
C SER A 371 30.15 -0.47 -2.76
N ARG A 372 29.60 -1.54 -2.16
CA ARG A 372 28.82 -1.54 -0.92
C ARG A 372 29.26 -2.70 -0.02
N PRO A 373 30.54 -2.74 0.43
CA PRO A 373 31.13 -3.90 1.08
C PRO A 373 30.55 -4.20 2.47
N ILE A 374 29.98 -3.20 3.11
CA ILE A 374 29.30 -3.31 4.42
C ILE A 374 27.78 -3.23 4.31
N GLY A 375 27.25 -3.28 3.08
CA GLY A 375 25.83 -3.23 2.79
C GLY A 375 25.18 -4.61 2.61
N PRO A 376 23.89 -4.65 2.24
CA PRO A 376 23.14 -5.87 1.95
C PRO A 376 23.81 -6.82 0.93
N ALA A 377 24.59 -6.27 -0.01
CA ALA A 377 25.36 -7.06 -0.97
C ALA A 377 26.33 -8.05 -0.31
N ALA A 378 26.83 -7.74 0.90
CA ALA A 378 27.68 -8.65 1.68
C ALA A 378 26.97 -9.95 2.10
N MET A 379 25.65 -10.04 1.98
CA MET A 379 24.85 -11.25 2.24
C MET A 379 24.25 -11.85 0.95
N GLY A 380 24.67 -11.37 -0.22
CA GLY A 380 24.13 -11.81 -1.51
C GLY A 380 22.80 -11.16 -1.89
N TRP A 381 22.44 -10.05 -1.25
CA TRP A 381 21.23 -9.28 -1.58
C TRP A 381 21.62 -8.11 -2.47
N VAL A 382 21.34 -8.26 -3.75
CA VAL A 382 21.79 -7.35 -4.81
C VAL A 382 20.68 -6.39 -5.20
N THR A 383 21.03 -5.20 -5.70
CA THR A 383 20.02 -4.28 -6.22
C THR A 383 19.48 -4.74 -7.56
N ALA A 384 18.24 -4.37 -7.88
CA ALA A 384 17.67 -4.68 -9.18
C ALA A 384 18.45 -4.03 -10.33
N ARG A 385 18.96 -2.80 -10.15
CA ARG A 385 19.74 -2.12 -11.19
C ARG A 385 21.08 -2.82 -11.45
N ASP A 386 21.78 -3.28 -10.41
CA ASP A 386 23.02 -4.06 -10.60
C ASP A 386 22.71 -5.33 -11.39
N MET A 387 21.63 -6.03 -11.04
CA MET A 387 21.16 -7.21 -11.78
C MET A 387 20.84 -6.88 -13.24
N TYR A 388 20.10 -5.79 -13.52
CA TYR A 388 19.77 -5.42 -14.89
C TYR A 388 21.01 -5.13 -15.74
N ARG A 389 22.00 -4.45 -15.17
CA ARG A 389 23.28 -4.18 -15.84
C ARG A 389 24.09 -5.44 -16.07
N ALA A 390 24.13 -6.35 -15.11
CA ALA A 390 24.76 -7.66 -15.30
C ALA A 390 24.06 -8.48 -16.40
N VAL A 391 22.74 -8.37 -16.58
CA VAL A 391 22.03 -9.03 -17.68
C VAL A 391 22.30 -8.37 -19.04
N THR A 392 22.21 -7.04 -19.12
CA THR A 392 22.23 -6.29 -20.38
C THR A 392 23.63 -5.89 -20.85
N GLU A 393 24.50 -5.51 -19.92
CA GLU A 393 25.86 -5.01 -20.18
C GLU A 393 26.93 -6.07 -19.86
N GLY A 394 26.59 -7.10 -19.08
CA GLY A 394 27.55 -8.13 -18.67
C GLY A 394 28.58 -7.65 -17.63
N VAL A 395 28.24 -6.62 -16.85
CA VAL A 395 29.13 -6.00 -15.85
C VAL A 395 28.63 -6.32 -14.43
N PRO A 396 29.49 -6.80 -13.51
CA PRO A 396 30.88 -7.22 -13.72
C PRO A 396 31.03 -8.55 -14.46
N TYR A 397 29.94 -9.33 -14.55
CA TYR A 397 29.82 -10.54 -15.37
C TYR A 397 28.37 -10.69 -15.83
N ARG A 398 28.14 -11.61 -16.78
CA ARG A 398 26.83 -11.78 -17.40
C ARG A 398 25.91 -12.67 -16.57
N ILE A 399 24.73 -12.15 -16.19
CA ILE A 399 23.60 -12.99 -15.77
C ILE A 399 22.91 -13.52 -17.03
N ARG A 400 22.79 -14.85 -17.12
CA ARG A 400 22.18 -15.55 -18.25
C ARG A 400 20.75 -15.98 -17.96
N ALA A 401 20.46 -16.37 -16.72
CA ALA A 401 19.13 -16.82 -16.32
C ALA A 401 18.61 -16.19 -15.04
N MET A 402 17.28 -16.19 -14.90
CA MET A 402 16.60 -15.75 -13.69
C MET A 402 15.47 -16.71 -13.31
N MET A 403 15.34 -16.99 -12.03
CA MET A 403 14.13 -17.58 -11.46
C MET A 403 13.45 -16.57 -10.52
N ALA A 404 12.19 -16.25 -10.80
CA ALA A 404 11.43 -15.23 -10.08
C ALA A 404 10.30 -15.84 -9.25
N PHE A 405 10.17 -15.39 -8.00
CA PHE A 405 9.12 -15.75 -7.06
C PHE A 405 8.26 -14.51 -6.75
N GLY A 406 7.17 -14.36 -7.52
CA GLY A 406 6.15 -13.32 -7.33
C GLY A 406 6.60 -11.88 -7.54
N THR A 407 7.77 -11.64 -8.15
CA THR A 407 8.27 -10.28 -8.40
C THR A 407 7.64 -9.64 -9.63
N ASN A 408 7.55 -8.32 -9.65
CA ASN A 408 6.99 -7.58 -10.79
C ASN A 408 7.90 -6.41 -11.18
N LEU A 409 9.15 -6.78 -11.52
CA LEU A 409 10.29 -5.87 -11.65
C LEU A 409 10.01 -4.53 -12.35
N PRO A 410 9.38 -4.50 -13.55
CA PRO A 410 9.12 -3.25 -14.26
C PRO A 410 8.14 -2.29 -13.54
N VAL A 411 7.35 -2.79 -12.60
CA VAL A 411 6.31 -2.02 -11.89
C VAL A 411 6.68 -1.77 -10.42
N SER A 412 7.47 -2.64 -9.80
CA SER A 412 7.86 -2.50 -8.39
C SER A 412 9.21 -1.83 -8.16
N GLN A 413 10.15 -1.89 -9.10
CA GLN A 413 11.49 -1.28 -8.99
C GLN A 413 11.64 -0.06 -9.90
N ALA A 414 12.66 0.75 -9.64
CA ALA A 414 13.06 1.87 -10.52
C ALA A 414 13.61 1.37 -11.86
N ASP A 415 13.80 2.29 -12.81
CA ASP A 415 14.33 1.99 -14.15
C ASP A 415 13.49 0.96 -14.93
N SER A 416 12.16 1.12 -14.95
CA SER A 416 11.22 0.19 -15.62
C SER A 416 11.63 -0.19 -17.05
N GLY A 417 12.19 0.74 -17.82
CA GLY A 417 12.68 0.45 -19.17
C GLY A 417 13.88 -0.49 -19.17
N LEU A 418 14.86 -0.29 -18.28
CA LEU A 418 16.02 -1.17 -18.14
C LEU A 418 15.60 -2.55 -17.62
N ALA A 419 14.59 -2.62 -16.74
CA ALA A 419 13.99 -3.88 -16.30
C ALA A 419 13.40 -4.68 -17.47
N GLU A 420 12.64 -4.04 -18.36
CA GLU A 420 12.10 -4.70 -19.56
C GLU A 420 13.20 -5.21 -20.50
N GLU A 421 14.24 -4.41 -20.75
CA GLU A 421 15.36 -4.83 -21.59
C GLU A 421 16.15 -5.98 -20.97
N ALA A 422 16.36 -5.98 -19.65
CA ALA A 422 16.96 -7.10 -18.94
C ALA A 422 16.12 -8.37 -19.08
N LEU A 423 14.82 -8.30 -18.79
CA LEU A 423 13.92 -9.45 -18.89
C LEU A 423 13.85 -10.04 -20.31
N LYS A 424 13.89 -9.19 -21.34
CA LYS A 424 13.98 -9.62 -22.75
C LYS A 424 15.30 -10.30 -23.08
N SER A 425 16.40 -9.86 -22.47
CA SER A 425 17.77 -10.29 -22.81
C SER A 425 18.22 -11.57 -22.11
N LEU A 426 17.49 -12.02 -21.07
CA LEU A 426 17.76 -13.29 -20.40
C LEU A 426 17.69 -14.45 -21.38
N GLU A 427 18.66 -15.37 -21.31
CA GLU A 427 18.67 -16.62 -22.08
C GLU A 427 17.56 -17.55 -21.59
N PHE A 428 17.31 -17.58 -20.27
CA PHE A 428 16.26 -18.40 -19.67
C PHE A 428 15.63 -17.70 -18.47
N HIS A 429 14.30 -17.68 -18.41
CA HIS A 429 13.54 -17.05 -17.33
C HIS A 429 12.37 -17.94 -16.89
N VAL A 430 12.35 -18.30 -15.61
CA VAL A 430 11.24 -19.01 -14.97
C VAL A 430 10.55 -18.09 -14.00
N HIS A 431 9.22 -18.04 -14.04
CA HIS A 431 8.44 -17.13 -13.22
C HIS A 431 7.30 -17.86 -12.49
N CYS A 432 7.34 -17.82 -11.16
CA CYS A 432 6.32 -18.34 -10.26
C CYS A 432 5.37 -17.19 -9.87
N ASP A 433 4.08 -17.27 -10.24
CA ASP A 433 3.08 -16.26 -9.87
C ASP A 433 1.64 -16.82 -9.92
N LEU A 434 0.72 -16.10 -9.29
CA LEU A 434 -0.72 -16.38 -9.37
C LEU A 434 -1.30 -15.91 -10.71
N PHE A 435 -0.71 -14.86 -11.31
CA PHE A 435 -1.23 -14.20 -12.49
C PHE A 435 -0.09 -13.86 -13.46
N GLU A 436 -0.40 -13.70 -14.75
CA GLU A 436 0.57 -13.12 -15.69
C GLU A 436 0.77 -11.62 -15.36
N THR A 437 1.83 -11.32 -14.61
CA THR A 437 2.30 -9.96 -14.34
C THR A 437 3.11 -9.40 -15.51
N PRO A 438 3.34 -8.07 -15.56
CA PRO A 438 4.22 -7.47 -16.56
C PRO A 438 5.63 -8.07 -16.59
N ALA A 439 6.17 -8.53 -15.45
CA ALA A 439 7.42 -9.29 -15.41
C ALA A 439 7.25 -10.72 -15.96
N ALA A 440 6.23 -11.45 -15.49
CA ALA A 440 5.94 -12.82 -15.91
C ALA A 440 5.74 -12.96 -17.41
N ARG A 441 5.23 -11.90 -18.06
CA ARG A 441 5.09 -11.84 -19.51
C ARG A 441 6.39 -12.17 -20.23
N TYR A 442 7.57 -11.90 -19.68
CA TYR A 442 8.85 -12.18 -20.31
C TYR A 442 9.43 -13.58 -20.01
N ALA A 443 8.72 -14.41 -19.25
CA ALA A 443 9.18 -15.74 -18.90
C ALA A 443 9.16 -16.71 -20.08
N ASP A 444 10.07 -17.69 -20.05
CA ASP A 444 10.08 -18.86 -20.93
C ASP A 444 9.16 -19.95 -20.35
N ILE A 445 9.22 -20.13 -19.02
CA ILE A 445 8.33 -21.00 -18.26
C ILE A 445 7.58 -20.18 -17.22
N PHE A 446 6.26 -20.23 -17.26
CA PHE A 446 5.39 -19.70 -16.22
C PHE A 446 4.83 -20.83 -15.36
N LEU A 447 5.09 -20.79 -14.05
CA LEU A 447 4.64 -21.78 -13.07
C LEU A 447 3.49 -21.19 -12.24
N PRO A 448 2.25 -21.71 -12.37
CA PRO A 448 1.12 -21.21 -11.59
C PRO A 448 1.26 -21.65 -10.13
N VAL A 449 1.52 -20.70 -9.23
CA VAL A 449 1.54 -20.97 -7.79
C VAL A 449 0.15 -20.85 -7.17
N ASN A 450 -0.03 -21.31 -5.93
CA ASN A 450 -1.29 -21.23 -5.21
C ASN A 450 -1.29 -20.14 -4.11
N THR A 451 -2.48 -19.77 -3.67
CA THR A 451 -2.72 -18.78 -2.61
C THR A 451 -2.45 -19.39 -1.23
N PRO A 452 -2.20 -18.59 -0.18
CA PRO A 452 -1.93 -19.12 1.17
C PRO A 452 -3.07 -19.94 1.77
N TRP A 453 -4.26 -19.87 1.18
CA TRP A 453 -5.44 -20.62 1.61
C TRP A 453 -5.43 -22.07 1.09
N GLU A 454 -4.58 -22.36 0.11
CA GLU A 454 -4.50 -23.63 -0.62
C GLU A 454 -3.38 -24.57 -0.13
N HIS A 455 -2.52 -24.10 0.79
CA HIS A 455 -1.44 -24.87 1.40
C HIS A 455 -1.24 -24.57 2.88
N GLU A 456 -0.54 -25.48 3.56
CA GLU A 456 -0.13 -25.29 4.96
C GLU A 456 1.05 -24.31 5.08
N GLY A 457 1.09 -23.53 6.16
CA GLY A 457 2.20 -22.60 6.44
C GLY A 457 2.52 -22.53 7.92
N ILE A 458 3.81 -22.54 8.28
CA ILE A 458 4.26 -22.49 9.67
C ILE A 458 4.76 -21.08 10.04
N ARG A 459 4.50 -20.65 11.27
CA ARG A 459 5.00 -19.38 11.82
C ARG A 459 5.55 -19.53 13.23
N PHE A 460 6.73 -18.96 13.45
CA PHE A 460 7.42 -18.91 14.74
C PHE A 460 7.34 -17.50 15.32
N GLY A 461 6.30 -17.21 16.08
CA GLY A 461 6.08 -15.90 16.72
C GLY A 461 5.52 -14.82 15.78
N PHE A 462 4.87 -13.84 16.41
CA PHE A 462 4.30 -12.66 15.77
C PHE A 462 4.78 -11.37 16.46
N GLU A 463 5.08 -10.34 15.66
CA GLU A 463 5.75 -9.11 16.11
C GLU A 463 4.76 -8.03 16.59
N ILE A 464 3.94 -8.33 17.60
CA ILE A 464 2.98 -7.34 18.14
C ILE A 464 2.96 -7.26 19.67
N SER A 465 3.11 -8.37 20.36
CA SER A 465 3.18 -8.46 21.82
C SER A 465 4.05 -9.65 22.22
N ASP A 466 4.45 -9.71 23.48
CA ASP A 466 5.25 -10.84 23.97
C ASP A 466 4.43 -12.15 23.95
N GLU A 467 3.11 -12.07 24.20
CA GLU A 467 2.19 -13.20 24.03
C GLU A 467 2.17 -13.69 22.58
N ALA A 468 2.05 -12.78 21.61
CA ALA A 468 2.03 -13.16 20.21
C ALA A 468 3.40 -13.68 19.73
N ALA A 469 4.49 -13.08 20.22
CA ALA A 469 5.85 -13.55 19.96
C ALA A 469 6.07 -14.97 20.49
N SER A 470 5.42 -15.34 21.60
CA SER A 470 5.54 -16.66 22.24
C SER A 470 4.81 -17.80 21.51
N ARG A 471 4.08 -17.53 20.43
CA ARG A 471 3.21 -18.51 19.78
C ARG A 471 3.84 -19.14 18.52
N VAL A 472 3.80 -20.47 18.43
CA VAL A 472 4.11 -21.23 17.20
C VAL A 472 2.81 -21.76 16.62
N GLN A 473 2.57 -21.52 15.33
CA GLN A 473 1.31 -21.88 14.67
C GLN A 473 1.54 -22.52 13.30
N LEU A 474 0.74 -23.54 12.99
CA LEU A 474 0.59 -24.09 11.66
C LEU A 474 -0.78 -23.67 11.11
N ARG A 475 -0.80 -22.84 10.06
CA ARG A 475 -2.00 -22.56 9.28
C ARG A 475 -2.34 -23.80 8.46
N GLN A 476 -3.51 -24.39 8.69
CA GLN A 476 -4.00 -25.50 7.88
C GLN A 476 -4.52 -25.01 6.53
N ARG A 477 -4.48 -25.90 5.54
CA ARG A 477 -5.10 -25.67 4.23
C ARG A 477 -6.61 -25.43 4.41
N MET A 478 -7.10 -24.30 3.90
CA MET A 478 -8.51 -23.91 4.00
C MET A 478 -9.35 -24.39 2.82
N VAL A 479 -8.75 -24.48 1.63
CA VAL A 479 -9.38 -24.95 0.38
C VAL A 479 -8.41 -25.80 -0.43
N GLU A 480 -8.91 -26.64 -1.32
CA GLU A 480 -8.05 -27.39 -2.25
C GLU A 480 -7.41 -26.46 -3.30
N PRO A 481 -6.17 -26.74 -3.75
CA PRO A 481 -5.54 -26.01 -4.85
C PRO A 481 -6.43 -25.96 -6.09
N ARG A 482 -6.57 -24.77 -6.69
CA ARG A 482 -7.34 -24.57 -7.91
C ARG A 482 -6.52 -24.97 -9.14
N GLY A 483 -7.15 -25.74 -10.03
CA GLY A 483 -6.52 -26.24 -11.25
C GLY A 483 -5.39 -27.21 -10.94
N GLN A 484 -4.19 -26.91 -11.44
CA GLN A 484 -2.95 -27.66 -11.16
C GLN A 484 -1.93 -26.77 -10.46
N SER A 485 -2.37 -25.76 -9.70
CA SER A 485 -1.46 -24.88 -8.96
C SER A 485 -0.72 -25.65 -7.85
N ARG A 486 0.52 -25.24 -7.55
CA ARG A 486 1.37 -25.78 -6.48
C ARG A 486 1.92 -24.64 -5.63
N SER A 487 2.23 -24.87 -4.37
CA SER A 487 2.91 -23.86 -3.54
C SER A 487 4.36 -23.65 -3.98
N ASP A 488 4.93 -22.48 -3.69
CA ASP A 488 6.36 -22.22 -3.92
C ASP A 488 7.25 -23.29 -3.26
N ASN A 489 6.88 -23.75 -2.05
CA ASN A 489 7.59 -24.82 -1.36
C ASN A 489 7.57 -26.15 -2.15
N GLU A 490 6.42 -26.56 -2.68
CA GLU A 490 6.31 -27.81 -3.45
C GLU A 490 7.11 -27.74 -4.76
N VAL A 491 7.08 -26.61 -5.45
CA VAL A 491 7.88 -26.37 -6.66
C VAL A 491 9.36 -26.47 -6.34
N LEU A 492 9.77 -25.82 -5.25
CA LEU A 492 11.16 -25.67 -4.88
C LEU A 492 11.79 -26.98 -4.36
N PHE A 493 11.08 -27.75 -3.53
CA PHE A 493 11.58 -29.04 -3.03
C PHE A 493 11.75 -30.06 -4.16
N ASP A 494 10.80 -30.11 -5.10
CA ASP A 494 10.88 -30.96 -6.30
C ASP A 494 12.07 -30.56 -7.19
N LEU A 495 12.19 -29.26 -7.48
CA LEU A 495 13.32 -28.71 -8.24
C LEU A 495 14.67 -28.96 -7.56
N ALA A 496 14.74 -28.84 -6.23
CA ALA A 496 15.93 -29.11 -5.45
C ALA A 496 16.41 -30.56 -5.59
N CYS A 497 15.49 -31.52 -5.51
CA CYS A 497 15.79 -32.93 -5.73
C CYS A 497 16.34 -33.19 -7.14
N ARG A 498 15.75 -32.58 -8.19
CA ARG A 498 16.21 -32.70 -9.58
C ARG A 498 17.61 -32.11 -9.79
N LEU A 499 17.96 -31.08 -9.03
CA LEU A 499 19.27 -30.43 -9.05
C LEU A 499 20.30 -31.10 -8.12
N GLY A 500 19.99 -32.28 -7.57
CA GLY A 500 20.92 -33.06 -6.74
C GLY A 500 21.01 -32.61 -5.28
N MET A 501 20.06 -31.82 -4.79
CA MET A 501 20.03 -31.28 -3.42
C MET A 501 19.06 -32.05 -2.50
N ALA A 502 18.78 -33.31 -2.81
CA ALA A 502 17.74 -34.10 -2.12
C ALA A 502 17.99 -34.24 -0.61
N GLU A 503 19.24 -34.46 -0.18
CA GLU A 503 19.58 -34.56 1.25
C GLU A 503 19.32 -33.23 1.97
N GLN A 504 19.75 -32.12 1.37
CA GLN A 504 19.58 -30.76 1.91
C GLN A 504 18.10 -30.36 1.97
N PHE A 505 17.24 -31.01 1.20
CA PHE A 505 15.79 -30.80 1.15
C PHE A 505 14.99 -32.01 1.66
N PHE A 506 15.59 -32.79 2.56
CA PHE A 506 14.89 -33.86 3.30
C PHE A 506 14.18 -34.88 2.40
N GLY A 507 14.81 -35.26 1.30
CA GLY A 507 14.26 -36.16 0.29
C GLY A 507 13.03 -35.60 -0.44
N GLY A 508 12.85 -34.28 -0.45
CA GLY A 508 11.66 -33.61 -1.01
C GLY A 508 10.52 -33.46 0.00
N SER A 509 10.71 -33.79 1.29
CA SER A 509 9.66 -33.70 2.31
C SER A 509 9.71 -32.37 3.07
N LEU A 510 8.78 -31.47 2.74
CA LEU A 510 8.58 -30.21 3.46
C LEU A 510 8.23 -30.44 4.94
N GLU A 511 7.41 -31.44 5.25
CA GLU A 511 7.02 -31.78 6.61
C GLU A 511 8.22 -32.24 7.45
N ALA A 512 9.14 -33.02 6.87
CA ALA A 512 10.38 -33.41 7.55
C ALA A 512 11.26 -32.17 7.84
N GLY A 513 11.32 -31.22 6.90
CA GLY A 513 11.98 -29.94 7.10
C GLY A 513 11.39 -29.11 8.24
N TRP A 514 10.06 -29.00 8.32
CA TRP A 514 9.40 -28.32 9.43
C TRP A 514 9.61 -29.03 10.77
N ASN A 515 9.57 -30.37 10.81
CA ASN A 515 9.88 -31.13 12.02
C ASN A 515 11.33 -30.90 12.49
N HIS A 516 12.28 -30.79 11.57
CA HIS A 516 13.66 -30.42 11.89
C HIS A 516 13.78 -29.02 12.51
N MET A 517 12.97 -28.05 12.06
CA MET A 517 12.91 -26.70 12.64
C MET A 517 12.30 -26.72 14.05
N LEU A 518 11.26 -27.52 14.27
CA LEU A 518 10.48 -27.60 15.52
C LEU A 518 11.15 -28.41 16.64
N GLU A 519 12.10 -29.28 16.30
CA GLU A 519 12.78 -30.17 17.26
C GLU A 519 13.28 -29.48 18.54
N PRO A 520 13.93 -28.28 18.51
CA PRO A 520 14.47 -27.65 19.71
C PRO A 520 13.43 -27.24 20.75
N ILE A 521 12.17 -27.08 20.36
CA ILE A 521 11.05 -26.73 21.26
C ILE A 521 10.14 -27.92 21.56
N GLY A 522 10.56 -29.14 21.17
CA GLY A 522 9.82 -30.38 21.45
C GLY A 522 8.48 -30.46 20.73
N LEU A 523 8.33 -29.77 19.58
CA LEU A 523 7.10 -29.77 18.78
C LEU A 523 7.28 -30.56 17.48
N SER A 524 6.15 -30.91 16.86
CA SER A 524 6.10 -31.49 15.52
C SER A 524 4.92 -30.91 14.73
N VAL A 525 4.94 -31.06 13.41
CA VAL A 525 3.81 -30.69 12.53
C VAL A 525 2.54 -31.45 12.94
N CYS A 526 2.67 -32.74 13.28
CA CYS A 526 1.57 -33.55 13.79
C CYS A 526 0.94 -32.94 15.05
N THR A 527 1.77 -32.51 16.01
CA THR A 527 1.31 -31.82 17.23
C THR A 527 0.62 -30.49 16.92
N LEU A 528 1.10 -29.73 15.94
CA LEU A 528 0.49 -28.45 15.57
C LEU A 528 -0.85 -28.63 14.84
N ARG A 529 -1.02 -29.69 14.04
CA ARG A 529 -2.31 -29.99 13.37
C ARG A 529 -3.44 -30.27 14.36
N THR A 530 -3.14 -30.82 15.54
CA THR A 530 -4.15 -31.04 16.59
C THR A 530 -4.51 -29.76 17.37
N MET A 531 -3.76 -28.66 17.17
CA MET A 531 -3.96 -27.37 17.84
C MET A 531 -3.90 -26.20 16.85
N PRO A 532 -4.95 -26.00 16.02
CA PRO A 532 -4.95 -25.00 14.95
C PRO A 532 -4.76 -23.54 15.43
N GLN A 533 -5.09 -23.24 16.69
CA GLN A 533 -4.83 -21.94 17.33
C GLN A 533 -3.34 -21.68 17.62
N GLY A 534 -2.47 -22.68 17.47
CA GLY A 534 -1.05 -22.60 17.82
C GLY A 534 -0.75 -22.84 19.30
N ILE A 535 0.52 -23.16 19.58
CA ILE A 535 1.04 -23.52 20.91
C ILE A 535 1.84 -22.35 21.46
N LYS A 536 1.68 -22.07 22.75
CA LYS A 536 2.49 -21.08 23.47
C LYS A 536 3.78 -21.75 23.96
N CYS A 537 4.91 -21.10 23.70
CA CYS A 537 6.24 -21.54 24.10
C CYS A 537 6.92 -20.44 24.92
N ASP A 538 7.96 -20.80 25.68
CA ASP A 538 8.67 -19.83 26.51
C ASP A 538 9.56 -18.89 25.68
N ILE A 539 9.57 -17.61 26.06
CA ILE A 539 10.42 -16.56 25.49
C ILE A 539 10.98 -15.64 26.59
N ASP A 540 12.09 -14.96 26.31
CA ASP A 540 12.65 -13.95 27.23
C ASP A 540 11.92 -12.61 27.08
N ALA A 541 10.94 -12.35 27.95
CA ALA A 541 10.13 -11.12 27.96
C ALA A 541 10.68 -9.99 28.85
N ARG A 542 11.90 -10.11 29.37
CA ARG A 542 12.50 -9.07 30.24
C ARG A 542 12.84 -7.80 29.45
N GLU A 543 12.89 -6.67 30.16
CA GLU A 543 13.41 -5.40 29.63
C GLU A 543 14.94 -5.40 29.61
N ARG A 544 15.51 -4.54 28.76
CA ARG A 544 16.94 -4.20 28.74
C ARG A 544 17.82 -5.44 28.68
N LYS A 545 17.52 -6.35 27.76
CA LYS A 545 18.20 -7.65 27.62
C LYS A 545 19.69 -7.50 27.39
N TYR A 546 20.14 -6.39 26.83
CA TYR A 546 21.55 -6.04 26.67
C TYR A 546 22.32 -5.99 28.01
N GLN A 547 21.63 -5.78 29.14
CA GLN A 547 22.21 -5.80 30.50
C GLN A 547 22.28 -7.19 31.13
N LEU A 548 21.56 -8.15 30.56
CA LEU A 548 21.49 -9.49 31.12
C LEU A 548 22.80 -10.25 30.89
N PRO A 549 23.09 -11.28 31.69
CA PRO A 549 24.20 -12.18 31.41
C PRO A 549 24.06 -12.85 30.03
N HIS A 550 25.20 -13.03 29.38
CA HIS A 550 25.33 -13.75 28.13
C HIS A 550 24.97 -15.24 28.34
N HIS A 551 24.46 -15.87 27.29
CA HIS A 551 23.92 -17.23 27.36
C HIS A 551 24.99 -18.34 27.48
N ASP A 552 26.26 -18.00 27.29
CA ASP A 552 27.39 -18.95 27.32
C ASP A 552 27.93 -19.23 28.74
N GLY A 553 27.35 -18.63 29.79
CA GLY A 553 27.79 -18.82 31.17
C GLY A 553 29.11 -18.11 31.52
N SER A 554 29.65 -17.26 30.64
CA SER A 554 30.92 -16.55 30.87
C SER A 554 30.85 -15.42 31.91
N GLY A 555 29.67 -15.09 32.42
CA GLY A 555 29.44 -13.93 33.30
C GLY A 555 29.46 -12.58 32.59
N ARG A 556 29.83 -12.54 31.30
CA ARG A 556 29.78 -11.34 30.46
C ARG A 556 28.34 -10.87 30.26
N ILE A 557 28.13 -9.58 30.06
CA ILE A 557 26.83 -9.06 29.64
C ILE A 557 26.53 -9.45 28.18
N ARG A 558 25.25 -9.44 27.79
CA ARG A 558 24.85 -9.62 26.38
C ARG A 558 25.38 -8.49 25.50
N GLY A 559 25.25 -7.24 25.96
CA GLY A 559 25.65 -6.06 25.19
C GLY A 559 24.83 -5.91 23.91
N PHE A 560 25.30 -5.01 23.03
CA PHE A 560 24.78 -4.82 21.68
C PHE A 560 25.65 -5.58 20.67
N ASP A 561 25.09 -5.95 19.52
CA ASP A 561 25.82 -6.64 18.45
C ASP A 561 26.56 -5.64 17.53
N THR A 562 27.40 -4.82 18.17
CA THR A 562 28.24 -3.78 17.57
C THR A 562 29.70 -4.04 17.93
N GLU A 563 30.66 -3.41 17.23
CA GLU A 563 32.09 -3.63 17.51
C GLU A 563 32.49 -3.16 18.92
N THR A 564 31.83 -2.11 19.41
CA THR A 564 32.01 -1.60 20.78
C THR A 564 31.19 -2.34 21.84
N ARG A 565 30.31 -3.28 21.44
CA ARG A 565 29.26 -3.92 22.27
C ARG A 565 28.30 -2.94 22.96
N ARG A 566 28.29 -1.69 22.50
CA ARG A 566 27.51 -0.54 22.99
C ARG A 566 26.73 0.07 21.82
N VAL A 567 25.77 0.94 22.11
CA VAL A 567 25.13 1.73 21.06
C VAL A 567 26.16 2.69 20.44
N GLU A 568 26.32 2.66 19.12
CA GLU A 568 27.32 3.42 18.39
C GLU A 568 26.78 4.74 17.84
N LEU A 569 27.10 5.84 18.56
CA LEU A 569 26.92 7.21 18.06
C LEU A 569 28.03 7.56 17.05
N TYR A 570 29.24 7.05 17.30
CA TYR A 570 30.39 7.08 16.39
C TYR A 570 30.71 5.65 15.94
N SER A 571 30.79 5.40 14.64
CA SER A 571 31.08 4.06 14.10
C SER A 571 32.45 4.03 13.43
N GLU A 572 33.39 3.33 14.05
CA GLU A 572 34.72 3.10 13.49
C GLU A 572 34.63 2.23 12.22
N LEU A 573 33.66 1.30 12.15
CA LEU A 573 33.39 0.49 10.96
C LEU A 573 33.09 1.36 9.74
N LEU A 574 32.20 2.34 9.87
CA LEU A 574 31.87 3.26 8.78
C LEU A 574 33.08 4.13 8.39
N HIS A 575 33.83 4.62 9.39
CA HIS A 575 35.05 5.39 9.16
C HIS A 575 36.10 4.61 8.35
N ARG A 576 36.36 3.35 8.71
CA ARG A 576 37.30 2.46 7.99
C ARG A 576 36.89 2.19 6.54
N HIS A 577 35.60 2.36 6.22
CA HIS A 577 35.04 2.22 4.87
C HIS A 577 34.78 3.57 4.17
N GLY A 578 35.37 4.66 4.66
CA GLY A 578 35.29 5.98 4.03
C GLY A 578 33.92 6.67 4.17
N GLN A 579 33.07 6.18 5.07
CA GLN A 579 31.77 6.78 5.38
C GLN A 579 31.86 7.66 6.64
N PRO A 580 31.00 8.69 6.78
CA PRO A 580 30.94 9.49 7.99
C PRO A 580 30.71 8.63 9.25
N ALA A 581 31.64 8.75 10.20
CA ALA A 581 31.61 8.00 11.46
C ALA A 581 30.42 8.37 12.34
N VAL A 582 30.03 9.65 12.33
CA VAL A 582 28.78 10.16 12.93
C VAL A 582 27.77 10.48 11.82
N PRO A 583 26.46 10.44 12.12
CA PRO A 583 25.43 10.85 11.17
C PRO A 583 25.69 12.24 10.59
N THR A 584 25.53 12.37 9.27
CA THR A 584 25.62 13.65 8.55
C THR A 584 24.49 13.76 7.53
N TYR A 585 24.07 14.98 7.20
CA TYR A 585 23.07 15.18 6.16
C TYR A 585 23.74 15.55 4.83
N VAL A 586 23.38 14.78 3.80
CA VAL A 586 23.66 15.10 2.40
C VAL A 586 22.30 15.22 1.69
N PRO A 587 22.06 16.27 0.87
CA PRO A 587 20.84 16.37 0.09
C PRO A 587 20.61 15.14 -0.80
N PRO A 588 19.35 14.79 -1.13
CA PRO A 588 19.05 13.72 -2.08
C PRO A 588 19.81 13.90 -3.40
N ALA A 589 20.35 12.82 -3.96
CA ALA A 589 21.26 12.84 -5.10
C ALA A 589 20.65 13.53 -6.33
N GLU A 590 19.33 13.40 -6.52
CA GLU A 590 18.61 14.02 -7.63
C GLU A 590 18.68 15.56 -7.61
N GLU A 591 18.77 16.17 -6.44
CA GLU A 591 18.97 17.62 -6.31
C GLU A 591 20.33 18.04 -6.86
N GLU A 592 21.38 17.28 -6.56
CA GLU A 592 22.71 17.53 -7.11
C GLU A 592 22.77 17.24 -8.61
N ILE A 593 22.17 16.13 -9.08
CA ILE A 593 22.14 15.75 -10.50
C ILE A 593 21.46 16.84 -11.34
N THR A 594 20.29 17.32 -10.92
CA THR A 594 19.57 18.37 -11.64
C THR A 594 20.28 19.73 -11.59
N ARG A 595 20.95 20.05 -10.49
CA ARG A 595 21.80 21.25 -10.38
C ARG A 595 23.00 21.18 -11.32
N ARG A 596 23.77 20.07 -11.31
CA ARG A 596 24.94 19.85 -12.17
C ARG A 596 24.57 19.90 -13.66
N ASN A 597 23.40 19.37 -14.02
CA ASN A 597 22.91 19.34 -15.39
C ASN A 597 22.16 20.62 -15.82
N GLY A 598 22.00 21.61 -14.94
CA GLY A 598 21.27 22.84 -15.24
C GLY A 598 19.76 22.64 -15.48
N THR A 599 19.18 21.52 -15.06
CA THR A 599 17.77 21.16 -15.30
C THR A 599 16.85 21.44 -14.11
N GLY A 600 17.35 22.01 -13.01
CA GLY A 600 16.54 22.32 -11.82
C GLY A 600 15.30 23.20 -12.09
N ARG A 601 15.39 24.14 -13.04
CA ARG A 601 14.22 24.94 -13.49
C ARG A 601 13.19 24.13 -14.27
N ARG A 602 13.63 23.08 -14.98
CA ARG A 602 12.74 22.17 -15.72
C ARG A 602 11.98 21.24 -14.78
N PHE A 603 12.58 20.87 -13.65
CA PHE A 603 11.98 19.98 -12.65
C PHE A 603 11.92 20.66 -11.27
N PRO A 604 11.00 21.63 -11.09
CA PRO A 604 10.95 22.48 -9.90
C PRO A 604 10.36 21.80 -8.66
N PHE A 605 9.65 20.68 -8.82
CA PHE A 605 8.93 20.00 -7.73
C PHE A 605 9.64 18.75 -7.24
N VAL A 606 9.26 18.28 -6.06
CA VAL A 606 9.74 17.05 -5.43
C VAL A 606 8.66 15.97 -5.52
N LEU A 607 8.94 14.91 -6.27
CA LEU A 607 8.13 13.71 -6.37
C LEU A 607 8.42 12.76 -5.21
N SER A 608 7.36 12.34 -4.54
CA SER A 608 7.33 11.26 -3.56
C SER A 608 6.26 10.24 -3.96
N SER A 609 6.20 9.13 -3.25
CA SER A 609 5.26 8.04 -3.53
C SER A 609 4.44 7.64 -2.30
N ALA A 610 3.26 7.06 -2.47
CA ALA A 610 2.49 6.54 -1.35
C ALA A 610 1.76 5.23 -1.68
N LYS A 611 1.56 4.40 -0.65
CA LYS A 611 0.67 3.24 -0.73
C LYS A 611 -0.78 3.69 -0.66
N ASN A 612 -1.62 3.08 -1.49
CA ASN A 612 -3.07 3.12 -1.36
C ASN A 612 -3.50 2.10 -0.29
N GLY A 613 -4.39 2.49 0.64
CA GLY A 613 -4.83 1.61 1.72
C GLY A 613 -5.69 0.41 1.30
N TYR A 614 -6.17 0.37 0.04
CA TYR A 614 -6.99 -0.72 -0.50
C TYR A 614 -6.20 -1.77 -1.29
N TYR A 615 -4.96 -1.46 -1.69
CA TYR A 615 -4.16 -2.33 -2.55
C TYR A 615 -2.84 -2.73 -1.90
N CYS A 616 -2.40 -3.96 -2.17
CA CYS A 616 -1.06 -4.41 -1.77
C CYS A 616 -0.11 -4.26 -2.95
N HIS A 617 0.87 -3.35 -2.86
CA HIS A 617 1.88 -3.12 -3.90
C HIS A 617 1.27 -2.97 -5.31
N SER A 618 1.65 -3.83 -6.27
CA SER A 618 1.10 -3.86 -7.64
C SER A 618 -0.07 -4.84 -7.83
N GLN A 619 -0.61 -5.43 -6.76
CA GLN A 619 -1.64 -6.46 -6.81
C GLN A 619 -3.02 -5.89 -6.42
N HIS A 620 -4.05 -6.75 -6.49
CA HIS A 620 -5.44 -6.51 -6.04
C HIS A 620 -6.25 -5.48 -6.82
N ARG A 621 -5.66 -4.79 -7.80
CA ARG A 621 -6.35 -3.80 -8.65
C ARG A 621 -7.34 -4.42 -9.63
N GLY A 622 -7.21 -5.72 -9.90
CA GLY A 622 -8.19 -6.52 -10.66
C GLY A 622 -9.40 -6.99 -9.84
N LEU A 623 -9.40 -6.81 -8.52
CA LEU A 623 -10.55 -7.19 -7.69
C LEU A 623 -11.60 -6.08 -7.69
N ALA A 624 -12.76 -6.34 -8.29
CA ALA A 624 -13.82 -5.35 -8.45
C ALA A 624 -14.28 -4.71 -7.12
N SER A 625 -14.33 -5.49 -6.03
CA SER A 625 -14.71 -5.00 -4.70
C SER A 625 -13.75 -3.92 -4.16
N LEU A 626 -12.44 -4.07 -4.39
CA LEU A 626 -11.43 -3.10 -3.99
C LEU A 626 -11.32 -1.97 -5.02
N ARG A 627 -11.42 -2.30 -6.31
CA ARG A 627 -11.34 -1.34 -7.40
C ARG A 627 -12.44 -0.29 -7.36
N LYS A 628 -13.65 -0.66 -6.92
CA LYS A 628 -14.75 0.30 -6.67
C LYS A 628 -14.38 1.37 -5.63
N LYS A 629 -13.56 1.03 -4.63
CA LYS A 629 -13.15 1.95 -3.56
C LYS A 629 -12.05 2.92 -3.98
N ALA A 630 -11.19 2.51 -4.92
CA ALA A 630 -10.11 3.35 -5.46
C ALA A 630 -9.92 3.13 -6.98
N PRO A 631 -10.81 3.66 -7.83
CA PRO A 631 -10.89 3.27 -9.25
C PRO A 631 -9.74 3.78 -10.12
N GLU A 632 -9.14 4.93 -9.76
CA GLU A 632 -8.19 5.65 -10.61
C GLU A 632 -6.81 5.83 -9.94
N PRO A 633 -5.73 5.90 -10.72
CA PRO A 633 -4.39 6.23 -10.23
C PRO A 633 -4.33 7.68 -9.77
N ILE A 634 -4.05 7.91 -8.48
CA ILE A 634 -4.06 9.26 -7.90
C ILE A 634 -2.65 9.84 -7.78
N ALA A 635 -2.53 11.15 -8.03
CA ALA A 635 -1.42 11.98 -7.58
C ALA A 635 -1.94 13.16 -6.73
N GLU A 636 -1.37 13.31 -5.53
CA GLU A 636 -1.70 14.38 -4.59
C GLU A 636 -0.80 15.60 -4.84
N VAL A 637 -1.41 16.79 -4.86
CA VAL A 637 -0.74 18.08 -5.07
C VAL A 637 -1.20 19.13 -4.06
N GLY A 638 -0.33 20.09 -3.74
CA GLY A 638 -0.69 21.26 -2.93
C GLY A 638 -1.61 22.24 -3.67
N PRO A 639 -2.41 23.06 -2.96
CA PRO A 639 -3.36 24.00 -3.56
C PRO A 639 -2.68 25.12 -4.35
N GLY A 640 -1.47 25.54 -3.99
CA GLY A 640 -0.70 26.53 -4.74
C GLY A 640 -0.19 25.98 -6.06
N LEU A 641 0.36 24.75 -6.06
CA LEU A 641 0.73 24.06 -7.29
C LEU A 641 -0.45 23.97 -8.27
N ALA A 642 -1.61 23.53 -7.75
CA ALA A 642 -2.81 23.38 -8.56
C ALA A 642 -3.26 24.71 -9.17
N ARG A 643 -3.27 25.79 -8.38
CA ARG A 643 -3.63 27.13 -8.84
C ARG A 643 -2.65 27.66 -9.89
N ASP A 644 -1.35 27.55 -9.64
CA ASP A 644 -0.30 28.07 -10.51
C ASP A 644 -0.25 27.35 -11.88
N ARG A 645 -0.67 26.08 -11.91
CA ARG A 645 -0.73 25.25 -13.13
C ARG A 645 -2.14 25.14 -13.74
N GLY A 646 -3.16 25.76 -13.15
CA GLY A 646 -4.54 25.70 -13.65
C GLY A 646 -5.18 24.30 -13.60
N ILE A 647 -4.77 23.49 -12.63
CA ILE A 647 -5.21 22.11 -12.40
C ILE A 647 -6.39 22.11 -11.42
N CYS A 648 -7.42 21.31 -11.71
CA CYS A 648 -8.60 21.10 -10.87
C CYS A 648 -8.63 19.68 -10.28
N GLU A 649 -9.41 19.49 -9.21
CA GLU A 649 -9.69 18.17 -8.66
C GLU A 649 -10.23 17.23 -9.76
N GLY A 650 -9.66 16.03 -9.88
CA GLY A 650 -10.08 15.04 -10.87
C GLY A 650 -9.49 15.21 -12.28
N ASP A 651 -8.72 16.28 -12.55
CA ASP A 651 -8.00 16.40 -13.82
C ASP A 651 -6.93 15.32 -13.95
N TRP A 652 -6.74 14.77 -15.16
CA TRP A 652 -5.51 14.06 -15.46
C TRP A 652 -4.36 15.05 -15.59
N ILE A 653 -3.25 14.74 -14.93
CA ILE A 653 -1.99 15.46 -14.98
C ILE A 653 -0.88 14.54 -15.46
N GLN A 654 0.07 15.09 -16.21
CA GLN A 654 1.30 14.41 -16.58
C GLN A 654 2.41 14.84 -15.62
N ILE A 655 3.01 13.86 -14.94
CA ILE A 655 4.23 14.03 -14.15
C ILE A 655 5.39 13.61 -15.04
N SER A 656 6.40 14.47 -15.16
CA SER A 656 7.62 14.17 -15.92
C SER A 656 8.87 14.38 -15.07
N THR A 657 9.86 13.53 -15.29
CA THR A 657 11.19 13.61 -14.68
C THR A 657 12.24 13.49 -15.78
N ARG A 658 13.53 13.47 -15.42
CA ARG A 658 14.59 13.14 -16.38
C ARG A 658 14.50 11.71 -16.92
N ASN A 659 13.78 10.81 -16.23
CA ASN A 659 13.69 9.39 -16.58
C ASN A 659 12.50 9.07 -17.49
N GLY A 660 11.40 9.83 -17.39
CA GLY A 660 10.20 9.55 -18.17
C GLY A 660 9.02 10.45 -17.83
N ALA A 661 7.86 10.07 -18.33
CA ALA A 661 6.59 10.71 -18.04
C ALA A 661 5.51 9.65 -17.77
N ALA A 662 4.57 9.97 -16.90
CA ALA A 662 3.42 9.15 -16.53
C ALA A 662 2.27 10.08 -16.09
N ARG A 663 1.03 9.60 -16.20
CA ARG A 663 -0.17 10.38 -15.91
C ARG A 663 -0.98 9.83 -14.75
N PHE A 664 -1.62 10.73 -14.02
CA PHE A 664 -2.40 10.44 -12.82
C PHE A 664 -3.61 11.37 -12.73
N VAL A 665 -4.65 10.94 -12.04
CA VAL A 665 -5.78 11.78 -11.67
C VAL A 665 -5.41 12.61 -10.44
N THR A 666 -5.65 13.91 -10.50
CA THR A 666 -5.25 14.86 -9.46
C THR A 666 -6.16 14.78 -8.26
N ARG A 667 -5.55 14.78 -7.06
CA ARG A 667 -6.20 15.10 -5.79
C ARG A 667 -5.52 16.31 -5.14
N ILE A 668 -6.27 17.35 -4.83
CA ILE A 668 -5.74 18.55 -4.17
C ILE A 668 -5.78 18.35 -2.66
N VAL A 669 -4.64 18.42 -1.99
CA VAL A 669 -4.50 18.20 -0.54
C VAL A 669 -4.17 19.53 0.15
N PRO A 670 -5.10 20.12 0.95
CA PRO A 670 -4.96 21.49 1.46
C PRO A 670 -3.71 21.81 2.27
N LYS A 671 -3.11 20.83 2.96
CA LYS A 671 -1.91 21.01 3.79
C LYS A 671 -0.66 20.34 3.22
N LEU A 672 -0.70 19.88 1.97
CA LEU A 672 0.50 19.40 1.29
C LEU A 672 1.28 20.61 0.78
N ALA A 673 2.61 20.59 0.94
CA ALA A 673 3.48 21.66 0.45
C ALA A 673 3.34 21.84 -1.07
N ASP A 674 3.37 23.09 -1.53
CA ASP A 674 3.14 23.45 -2.93
C ASP A 674 4.28 23.02 -3.86
N ASP A 675 5.43 22.62 -3.32
CA ASP A 675 6.56 22.06 -4.07
C ASP A 675 6.64 20.53 -4.01
N VAL A 676 5.68 19.85 -3.37
CA VAL A 676 5.65 18.39 -3.20
C VAL A 676 4.49 17.77 -3.97
N VAL A 677 4.80 16.67 -4.66
CA VAL A 677 3.84 15.84 -5.41
C VAL A 677 3.93 14.41 -4.90
N VAL A 678 2.81 13.77 -4.59
CA VAL A 678 2.80 12.38 -4.11
C VAL A 678 1.99 11.50 -5.05
N ALA A 679 2.66 10.63 -5.80
CA ALA A 679 2.01 9.69 -6.72
C ALA A 679 1.78 8.31 -6.10
N GLU A 680 0.62 7.71 -6.35
CA GLU A 680 0.42 6.28 -6.07
C GLU A 680 1.27 5.42 -7.02
N PHE A 681 1.80 4.31 -6.51
CA PHE A 681 2.57 3.34 -7.31
C PHE A 681 1.81 2.02 -7.53
N GLY A 682 2.32 1.15 -8.41
CA GLY A 682 1.79 -0.20 -8.61
C GLY A 682 0.65 -0.34 -9.62
N TRP A 683 0.40 0.69 -10.44
CA TRP A 683 -0.68 0.71 -11.41
C TRP A 683 -0.28 0.05 -12.75
N TRP A 684 -0.99 -1.01 -13.11
CA TRP A 684 -0.88 -1.71 -14.40
C TRP A 684 -2.15 -2.53 -14.68
N GLN A 685 -2.70 -3.17 -13.64
CA GLN A 685 -3.71 -4.21 -13.77
C GLN A 685 -5.07 -3.65 -14.24
N ALA A 686 -5.70 -4.36 -15.19
CA ALA A 686 -7.07 -4.12 -15.63
C ALA A 686 -8.10 -4.52 -14.55
N CYS A 687 -9.32 -4.00 -14.66
CA CYS A 687 -10.51 -4.51 -13.97
C CYS A 687 -11.69 -4.40 -14.94
N PRO A 688 -11.87 -5.41 -15.82
CA PRO A 688 -12.91 -5.40 -16.84
C PRO A 688 -14.29 -5.16 -16.25
N GLU A 689 -14.61 -5.75 -15.11
CA GLU A 689 -15.90 -5.64 -14.42
C GLU A 689 -16.32 -4.20 -14.08
N LEU A 690 -15.37 -3.26 -14.09
CA LEU A 690 -15.59 -1.82 -13.90
C LEU A 690 -15.17 -0.99 -15.10
N ASP A 691 -15.10 -1.59 -16.29
CA ASP A 691 -14.72 -0.93 -17.53
C ASP A 691 -13.35 -0.22 -17.43
N ARG A 692 -12.39 -0.86 -16.74
CA ARG A 692 -11.01 -0.40 -16.60
C ARG A 692 -10.06 -1.31 -17.38
N SER A 693 -9.43 -0.75 -18.40
CA SER A 693 -8.43 -1.45 -19.21
C SER A 693 -7.09 -1.58 -18.49
N ILE A 694 -6.22 -2.43 -19.04
CA ILE A 694 -4.82 -2.52 -18.61
C ILE A 694 -4.12 -1.18 -18.87
N LEU A 695 -3.25 -0.75 -17.95
CA LEU A 695 -2.46 0.47 -18.11
C LEU A 695 -1.04 0.11 -18.60
N PRO A 696 -0.48 0.86 -19.55
CA PRO A 696 0.92 0.72 -19.93
C PRO A 696 1.84 0.88 -18.71
N ILE A 697 2.96 0.17 -18.71
CA ILE A 697 3.94 0.24 -17.62
C ILE A 697 5.01 1.32 -17.82
N ARG A 698 5.04 1.97 -19.00
CA ARG A 698 5.95 3.07 -19.34
C ARG A 698 5.33 4.03 -20.36
N GLY A 699 5.95 5.20 -20.51
CA GLY A 699 5.52 6.23 -21.45
C GLY A 699 4.41 7.12 -20.89
N PRO A 700 4.06 8.21 -21.58
CA PRO A 700 3.20 9.27 -21.06
C PRO A 700 1.79 8.79 -20.68
N GLU A 701 1.29 7.72 -21.32
CA GLU A 701 -0.02 7.13 -21.01
C GLU A 701 0.00 6.17 -19.82
N SER A 702 1.18 5.82 -19.31
CA SER A 702 1.32 4.96 -18.12
C SER A 702 0.90 5.68 -16.85
N SER A 703 0.56 4.92 -15.82
CA SER A 703 0.42 5.43 -14.44
C SER A 703 1.40 4.73 -13.49
N ASN A 704 2.50 4.23 -14.05
CA ASN A 704 3.54 3.58 -13.28
C ASN A 704 4.51 4.63 -12.73
N ALA A 705 4.30 5.06 -11.49
CA ALA A 705 5.18 6.03 -10.82
C ALA A 705 6.66 5.62 -10.84
N ASN A 706 6.95 4.31 -10.86
CA ASN A 706 8.32 3.81 -10.85
C ASN A 706 9.05 4.04 -12.18
N SER A 707 8.31 4.18 -13.29
CA SER A 707 8.88 4.57 -14.59
C SER A 707 9.44 6.00 -14.60
N LEU A 708 9.10 6.81 -13.58
CA LEU A 708 9.61 8.16 -13.39
C LEU A 708 10.94 8.18 -12.60
N ILE A 709 11.35 7.07 -12.01
CA ILE A 709 12.47 6.99 -11.08
C ILE A 709 13.66 6.28 -11.72
N SER A 710 14.86 6.79 -11.48
CA SER A 710 16.11 6.10 -11.81
C SER A 710 16.89 5.74 -10.55
N ALA A 711 17.52 4.56 -10.56
CA ALA A 711 18.44 4.09 -9.53
C ALA A 711 19.92 4.29 -9.93
N ASP A 712 20.23 5.23 -10.81
CA ASP A 712 21.62 5.57 -11.18
C ASP A 712 22.41 6.26 -10.07
N ALA A 713 21.74 6.73 -9.03
CA ALA A 713 22.32 7.16 -7.76
C ALA A 713 21.51 6.56 -6.60
N VAL A 714 22.16 5.75 -5.77
CA VAL A 714 21.57 5.05 -4.62
C VAL A 714 22.35 5.35 -3.35
N ASP A 715 21.82 4.96 -2.20
CA ASP A 715 22.57 5.05 -0.95
C ASP A 715 23.90 4.27 -1.03
N PRO A 716 25.05 4.90 -0.70
CA PRO A 716 26.37 4.30 -0.93
C PRO A 716 26.72 3.17 0.05
N VAL A 717 25.87 2.92 1.05
CA VAL A 717 26.08 1.86 2.04
C VAL A 717 25.00 0.80 1.88
N SER A 718 23.74 1.17 2.10
CA SER A 718 22.64 0.22 2.06
C SER A 718 22.25 -0.16 0.63
N GLY A 719 22.48 0.70 -0.37
CA GLY A 719 21.90 0.52 -1.71
C GLY A 719 20.42 0.87 -1.79
N SER A 720 19.85 1.57 -0.79
CA SER A 720 18.48 2.09 -0.83
C SER A 720 18.22 2.91 -2.09
N ILE A 721 17.08 2.65 -2.73
CA ILE A 721 16.69 3.26 -4.02
C ILE A 721 15.82 4.53 -3.80
N PRO A 722 16.07 5.64 -4.52
CA PRO A 722 15.35 6.91 -4.34
C PRO A 722 13.95 6.93 -5.00
N HIS A 723 13.03 6.06 -4.55
CA HIS A 723 11.61 6.12 -4.94
C HIS A 723 10.86 7.36 -4.39
N ARG A 724 11.57 8.20 -3.65
CA ARG A 724 11.13 9.47 -3.11
C ARG A 724 12.23 10.51 -3.33
N SER A 725 11.83 11.77 -3.23
CA SER A 725 12.73 12.92 -3.38
C SER A 725 13.31 13.08 -4.79
N PHE A 726 12.61 12.56 -5.79
CA PHE A 726 12.99 12.73 -7.19
C PHE A 726 12.49 14.08 -7.70
N ARG A 727 13.20 14.74 -8.60
CA ARG A 727 12.79 16.04 -9.14
C ARG A 727 11.84 15.84 -10.31
N CYS A 728 10.72 16.56 -10.30
CA CYS A 728 9.69 16.44 -11.34
C CYS A 728 9.11 17.78 -11.80
N ASN A 729 8.38 17.72 -12.90
CA ASN A 729 7.48 18.75 -13.38
C ASN A 729 6.06 18.18 -13.46
N VAL A 730 5.07 19.04 -13.24
CA VAL A 730 3.65 18.69 -13.30
C VAL A 730 2.94 19.63 -14.25
N GLU A 731 2.21 19.04 -15.20
CA GLU A 731 1.43 19.75 -16.19
C GLU A 731 0.06 19.08 -16.34
N LEU A 732 -0.92 19.83 -16.82
CA LEU A 732 -2.18 19.24 -17.24
C LEU A 732 -1.90 18.23 -18.36
N ASP A 733 -2.42 17.01 -18.23
CA ASP A 733 -2.20 15.97 -19.23
C ASP A 733 -2.76 16.45 -20.59
N PRO A 734 -2.01 16.26 -21.70
CA PRO A 734 -2.43 16.76 -23.01
C PRO A 734 -3.67 16.05 -23.55
N LEU A 735 -4.01 14.86 -23.03
CA LEU A 735 -5.25 14.14 -23.34
C LEU A 735 -6.39 14.55 -22.40
N THR A 736 -6.14 15.40 -21.40
CA THR A 736 -7.21 16.01 -20.59
C THR A 736 -8.00 16.98 -21.43
N GLU A 737 -9.14 16.51 -21.90
CA GLU A 737 -10.13 17.36 -22.49
C GLU A 737 -10.83 18.17 -21.40
N ARG A 738 -10.53 19.46 -21.27
CA ARG A 738 -11.16 20.34 -20.25
C ARG A 738 -12.70 20.34 -20.28
N ARG A 739 -13.29 20.06 -21.45
CA ARG A 739 -14.73 19.86 -21.63
C ARG A 739 -15.29 18.64 -20.88
N GLN A 740 -14.43 17.69 -20.51
CA GLN A 740 -14.76 16.50 -19.74
C GLN A 740 -14.57 16.68 -18.23
N ARG A 741 -14.31 17.90 -17.76
CA ARG A 741 -14.27 18.18 -16.32
C ARG A 741 -15.64 17.94 -15.70
N SER A 742 -15.65 17.19 -14.61
CA SER A 742 -16.80 17.15 -13.72
C SER A 742 -17.04 18.54 -13.12
N TRP A 743 -18.28 18.83 -12.70
CA TRP A 743 -18.60 20.07 -11.99
C TRP A 743 -19.01 19.77 -10.54
N PRO A 744 -18.68 20.66 -9.60
CA PRO A 744 -19.10 20.50 -8.21
C PRO A 744 -20.57 20.89 -8.05
N GLY A 745 -21.28 20.19 -7.16
CA GLY A 745 -22.64 20.54 -6.79
C GLY A 745 -23.65 20.42 -7.93
N PHE A 746 -24.70 21.23 -7.86
CA PHE A 746 -25.80 21.27 -8.81
C PHE A 746 -25.58 22.38 -9.85
N ARG A 747 -25.94 22.10 -11.10
CA ARG A 747 -25.85 23.02 -12.25
C ARG A 747 -27.20 23.04 -12.98
N PRO A 748 -27.67 24.18 -13.50
CA PRO A 748 -28.97 24.27 -14.17
C PRO A 748 -28.96 23.71 -15.59
N PHE A 749 -30.04 23.00 -15.95
CA PHE A 749 -30.28 22.38 -17.24
C PHE A 749 -31.71 22.65 -17.70
N ARG A 750 -31.89 22.80 -19.01
CA ARG A 750 -33.20 22.89 -19.65
C ARG A 750 -33.67 21.52 -20.11
N VAL A 751 -34.95 21.20 -19.89
CA VAL A 751 -35.60 20.04 -20.49
C VAL A 751 -35.84 20.32 -21.96
N VAL A 752 -35.16 19.58 -22.85
CA VAL A 752 -35.26 19.76 -24.31
C VAL A 752 -36.15 18.70 -24.97
N SER A 753 -36.40 17.59 -24.29
CA SER A 753 -37.34 16.58 -24.77
C SER A 753 -37.96 15.84 -23.60
N ALA A 754 -39.28 15.65 -23.63
CA ALA A 754 -40.00 14.79 -22.70
C ALA A 754 -41.02 13.93 -23.48
N ARG A 755 -40.77 12.61 -23.59
CA ARG A 755 -41.57 11.69 -24.41
C ARG A 755 -41.95 10.42 -23.65
N ASN A 756 -43.03 9.77 -24.07
CA ASN A 756 -43.41 8.47 -23.52
C ASN A 756 -42.55 7.38 -24.17
N GLU A 757 -41.79 6.64 -23.36
CA GLU A 757 -40.95 5.51 -23.82
C GLU A 757 -41.71 4.17 -23.75
N ALA A 758 -42.63 4.05 -22.79
CA ALA A 758 -43.60 2.98 -22.64
C ALA A 758 -44.74 3.46 -21.71
N ASP A 759 -45.78 2.66 -21.53
CA ASP A 759 -46.86 2.99 -20.60
C ASP A 759 -46.33 3.17 -19.18
N GLY A 760 -46.48 4.39 -18.65
CA GLY A 760 -45.98 4.77 -17.33
C GLY A 760 -44.47 4.95 -17.25
N VAL A 761 -43.77 5.15 -18.38
CA VAL A 761 -42.35 5.50 -18.44
C VAL A 761 -42.15 6.74 -19.32
N ARG A 762 -41.57 7.78 -18.72
CA ARG A 762 -41.22 9.04 -19.40
C ARG A 762 -39.70 9.10 -19.65
N GLY A 763 -39.30 9.26 -20.90
CA GLY A 763 -37.93 9.59 -21.30
C GLY A 763 -37.75 11.11 -21.30
N VAL A 764 -36.66 11.59 -20.69
CA VAL A 764 -36.36 13.03 -20.55
C VAL A 764 -34.93 13.29 -21.00
N THR A 765 -34.71 14.35 -21.76
CA THR A 765 -33.39 14.83 -22.15
C THR A 765 -33.15 16.25 -21.65
N PHE A 766 -31.98 16.46 -21.07
CA PHE A 766 -31.55 17.72 -20.47
C PHE A 766 -30.37 18.30 -21.24
N GLU A 767 -30.38 19.60 -21.48
CA GLU A 767 -29.27 20.35 -22.07
C GLU A 767 -28.76 21.43 -21.10
N ALA A 768 -27.45 21.64 -21.03
CA ALA A 768 -26.87 22.64 -20.14
C ALA A 768 -27.39 24.04 -20.46
N LEU A 769 -27.87 24.79 -19.47
CA LEU A 769 -28.46 26.12 -19.70
C LEU A 769 -27.46 27.14 -20.25
N ASP A 770 -26.19 26.98 -19.87
CA ASP A 770 -25.05 27.82 -20.31
C ASP A 770 -24.45 27.39 -21.66
N GLY A 771 -24.98 26.31 -22.28
CA GLY A 771 -24.51 25.78 -23.56
C GLY A 771 -23.11 25.16 -23.53
N GLN A 772 -22.47 25.00 -22.37
CA GLN A 772 -21.14 24.37 -22.33
C GLN A 772 -21.26 22.86 -22.50
N GLN A 773 -20.20 22.26 -23.04
CA GLN A 773 -20.09 20.81 -23.19
C GLN A 773 -20.10 20.09 -21.84
N LEU A 774 -20.53 18.83 -21.91
CA LEU A 774 -20.71 17.96 -20.77
C LEU A 774 -19.71 16.80 -20.80
N PRO A 775 -19.27 16.32 -19.63
CA PRO A 775 -18.39 15.17 -19.54
C PRO A 775 -19.04 13.89 -20.06
N ASP A 776 -18.20 13.00 -20.58
CA ASP A 776 -18.62 11.63 -20.83
C ASP A 776 -18.77 10.85 -19.51
N TYR A 777 -19.39 9.69 -19.59
CA TYR A 777 -19.64 8.82 -18.45
C TYR A 777 -19.30 7.38 -18.80
N ARG A 778 -19.55 6.45 -17.87
CA ARG A 778 -19.46 5.01 -18.11
C ARG A 778 -20.84 4.37 -18.07
N PRO A 779 -21.10 3.35 -18.90
CA PRO A 779 -22.36 2.62 -18.84
C PRO A 779 -22.72 2.18 -17.43
N GLY A 780 -23.95 2.45 -17.02
CA GLY A 780 -24.44 2.19 -15.66
C GLY A 780 -24.39 3.38 -14.70
N GLN A 781 -23.61 4.43 -14.99
CA GLN A 781 -23.60 5.65 -14.17
C GLN A 781 -24.93 6.41 -14.24
N HIS A 782 -25.15 7.26 -13.23
CA HIS A 782 -26.35 8.06 -13.06
C HIS A 782 -26.04 9.54 -12.87
N ILE A 783 -27.05 10.38 -13.11
CA ILE A 783 -27.09 11.78 -12.69
C ILE A 783 -28.08 11.96 -11.54
N GLN A 784 -27.82 12.94 -10.68
CA GLN A 784 -28.80 13.37 -9.68
C GLN A 784 -29.58 14.56 -10.25
N VAL A 785 -30.91 14.44 -10.31
CA VAL A 785 -31.83 15.50 -10.74
C VAL A 785 -32.49 16.11 -9.50
N ARG A 786 -32.51 17.43 -9.40
CA ARG A 786 -33.24 18.21 -8.40
C ARG A 786 -34.25 19.13 -9.10
N ILE A 787 -35.45 19.17 -8.55
CA ILE A 787 -36.52 20.09 -8.96
C ILE A 787 -36.70 21.19 -7.93
N ASP A 788 -37.19 22.33 -8.39
CA ASP A 788 -37.49 23.49 -7.55
C ASP A 788 -38.87 23.31 -6.89
N ASP A 789 -38.89 22.61 -5.75
CA ASP A 789 -40.04 22.53 -4.85
C ASP A 789 -39.63 22.95 -3.43
N GLU A 790 -40.61 23.23 -2.56
CA GLU A 790 -40.37 23.71 -1.18
C GLU A 790 -39.45 22.77 -0.34
N GLU A 791 -39.28 21.52 -0.76
CA GLU A 791 -38.47 20.50 -0.08
C GLU A 791 -37.13 20.20 -0.79
N GLY A 792 -36.83 20.81 -1.94
CA GLY A 792 -35.63 20.53 -2.72
C GLY A 792 -35.49 19.08 -3.19
N THR A 793 -36.60 18.47 -3.63
CA THR A 793 -36.67 17.04 -3.99
C THR A 793 -35.61 16.67 -5.03
N SER A 794 -34.78 15.67 -4.71
CA SER A 794 -33.78 15.14 -5.64
C SER A 794 -33.74 13.62 -5.70
N ARG A 795 -33.41 13.05 -6.86
CA ARG A 795 -33.26 11.60 -7.10
C ARG A 795 -32.18 11.32 -8.13
N ALA A 796 -31.58 10.13 -8.02
CA ALA A 796 -30.63 9.60 -8.99
C ALA A 796 -31.34 8.77 -10.06
N TYR A 797 -30.93 8.93 -11.32
CA TYR A 797 -31.45 8.18 -12.46
C TYR A 797 -30.31 7.76 -13.38
N SER A 798 -30.26 6.47 -13.75
CA SER A 798 -29.29 5.95 -14.72
C SER A 798 -29.38 6.72 -16.03
N LEU A 799 -28.21 7.04 -16.57
CA LEU A 799 -28.09 7.63 -17.88
C LEU A 799 -28.46 6.60 -18.95
N THR A 800 -29.17 7.07 -19.96
CA THR A 800 -29.45 6.37 -21.22
C THR A 800 -28.74 7.12 -22.35
N GLY A 801 -28.45 6.46 -23.47
CA GLY A 801 -27.56 7.03 -24.49
C GLY A 801 -26.16 6.44 -24.43
N SER A 802 -25.42 6.60 -25.52
CA SER A 802 -24.01 6.22 -25.59
C SER A 802 -23.19 6.98 -24.54
N ALA A 803 -22.28 6.27 -23.88
CA ALA A 803 -21.43 6.78 -22.81
C ALA A 803 -20.33 7.74 -23.32
N HIS A 804 -19.97 7.64 -24.60
CA HIS A 804 -19.03 8.55 -25.26
C HIS A 804 -19.71 9.27 -26.42
N ALA A 805 -19.74 10.60 -26.39
CA ALA A 805 -20.29 11.42 -27.47
C ALA A 805 -19.40 12.64 -27.76
N LYS A 806 -18.98 12.78 -29.02
CA LYS A 806 -18.21 13.95 -29.47
C LYS A 806 -19.06 15.21 -29.30
N GLY A 807 -18.53 16.19 -28.55
CA GLY A 807 -19.21 17.46 -28.30
C GLY A 807 -20.50 17.34 -27.48
N ARG A 808 -20.63 16.34 -26.59
CA ARG A 808 -21.81 16.13 -25.74
C ARG A 808 -22.33 17.44 -25.13
N THR A 809 -23.61 17.76 -25.37
CA THR A 809 -24.32 18.89 -24.74
C THR A 809 -25.53 18.45 -23.90
N SER A 810 -25.88 17.17 -23.93
CA SER A 810 -27.06 16.66 -23.26
C SER A 810 -26.87 15.33 -22.51
N TYR A 811 -27.75 15.10 -21.54
CA TYR A 811 -27.95 13.82 -20.87
C TYR A 811 -29.40 13.37 -20.98
N SER A 812 -29.62 12.06 -21.08
CA SER A 812 -30.97 11.48 -21.16
C SER A 812 -31.19 10.44 -20.07
N ILE A 813 -32.39 10.42 -19.50
CA ILE A 813 -32.84 9.42 -18.52
C ILE A 813 -34.21 8.89 -18.91
N ALA A 814 -34.64 7.77 -18.31
CA ALA A 814 -36.03 7.34 -18.38
C ALA A 814 -36.56 6.94 -17.00
N VAL A 815 -37.77 7.40 -16.69
CA VAL A 815 -38.33 7.36 -15.35
C VAL A 815 -39.70 6.73 -15.37
N ARG A 816 -39.85 5.61 -14.65
CA ARG A 816 -41.15 4.99 -14.40
C ARG A 816 -41.95 5.80 -13.40
N HIS A 817 -43.25 5.98 -13.66
CA HIS A 817 -44.21 6.51 -12.69
C HIS A 817 -44.36 5.51 -11.53
N GLN A 818 -43.76 5.83 -10.38
CA GLN A 818 -43.81 4.98 -9.21
C GLN A 818 -45.17 5.16 -8.53
N LYS A 819 -45.99 4.11 -8.58
CA LYS A 819 -47.28 4.02 -7.89
C LYS A 819 -47.47 2.62 -7.33
N GLY A 820 -48.11 2.51 -6.17
CA GLY A 820 -48.35 1.23 -5.52
C GLY A 820 -49.34 1.33 -4.37
N VAL A 821 -49.56 0.21 -3.69
CA VAL A 821 -50.34 0.13 -2.45
C VAL A 821 -49.40 -0.31 -1.34
N GLY A 822 -49.34 0.45 -0.25
CA GLY A 822 -48.54 0.13 0.93
C GLY A 822 -49.05 -1.12 1.64
N ALA A 823 -48.25 -1.63 2.59
CA ALA A 823 -48.64 -2.78 3.41
C ALA A 823 -49.89 -2.49 4.30
N ASP A 824 -50.18 -1.21 4.51
CA ASP A 824 -51.35 -0.66 5.18
C ASP A 824 -52.57 -0.49 4.25
N GLY A 825 -52.47 -0.89 2.98
CA GLY A 825 -53.53 -0.72 1.98
C GLY A 825 -53.61 0.69 1.39
N VAL A 826 -52.73 1.62 1.77
CA VAL A 826 -52.78 3.01 1.30
C VAL A 826 -52.08 3.13 -0.04
N THR A 827 -52.77 3.71 -1.03
CA THR A 827 -52.13 4.01 -2.32
C THR A 827 -51.07 5.10 -2.16
N PHE A 828 -49.89 4.90 -2.75
CA PHE A 828 -48.83 5.90 -2.77
C PHE A 828 -48.37 6.18 -4.20
N GLN A 829 -47.88 7.40 -4.42
CA GLN A 829 -47.15 7.77 -5.63
C GLN A 829 -45.82 8.43 -5.26
N GLY A 830 -44.77 8.12 -6.02
CA GLY A 830 -43.45 8.71 -5.79
C GLY A 830 -43.40 10.16 -6.28
N LYS A 831 -43.19 11.11 -5.37
CA LYS A 831 -43.18 12.57 -5.63
C LYS A 831 -42.43 12.97 -6.90
N MET A 832 -41.13 12.66 -6.98
CA MET A 832 -40.28 12.99 -8.13
C MET A 832 -40.75 12.29 -9.43
N SER A 833 -41.11 11.02 -9.33
CA SER A 833 -41.57 10.25 -10.50
C SER A 833 -42.91 10.75 -11.05
N SER A 834 -43.82 11.20 -10.18
CA SER A 834 -45.09 11.82 -10.57
C SER A 834 -44.84 13.17 -11.23
N HIS A 835 -43.94 13.99 -10.66
CA HIS A 835 -43.57 15.27 -11.29
C HIS A 835 -43.01 15.05 -12.69
N ILE A 836 -42.04 14.14 -12.87
CA ILE A 836 -41.46 13.84 -14.19
C ILE A 836 -42.49 13.30 -15.19
N ASN A 837 -43.41 12.42 -14.75
CA ASN A 837 -44.37 11.78 -15.66
C ASN A 837 -45.60 12.65 -15.97
N LEU A 838 -46.02 13.53 -15.07
CA LEU A 838 -47.29 14.25 -15.17
C LEU A 838 -47.14 15.77 -15.36
N HIS A 839 -46.05 16.36 -14.85
CA HIS A 839 -45.93 17.82 -14.73
C HIS A 839 -44.77 18.41 -15.52
N LEU A 840 -43.62 17.71 -15.61
CA LEU A 840 -42.41 18.22 -16.26
C LEU A 840 -42.61 18.45 -17.76
N ARG A 841 -42.43 19.70 -18.21
CA ARG A 841 -42.59 20.11 -19.62
C ARG A 841 -41.26 20.46 -20.26
N GLU A 842 -41.23 20.41 -21.59
CA GLU A 842 -40.13 20.97 -22.37
C GLU A 842 -40.01 22.48 -22.10
N GLY A 843 -38.77 22.96 -21.95
CA GLY A 843 -38.44 24.33 -21.58
C GLY A 843 -38.22 24.55 -20.08
N GLU A 844 -38.70 23.67 -19.20
CA GLU A 844 -38.49 23.80 -17.76
C GLU A 844 -37.02 23.66 -17.36
N ILE A 845 -36.63 24.33 -16.27
CA ILE A 845 -35.28 24.29 -15.72
C ILE A 845 -35.25 23.33 -14.54
N VAL A 846 -34.30 22.41 -14.56
CA VAL A 846 -33.97 21.51 -13.45
C VAL A 846 -32.49 21.63 -13.12
N GLU A 847 -32.07 21.10 -11.98
CA GLU A 847 -30.67 21.11 -11.60
C GLU A 847 -30.08 19.70 -11.58
N LEU A 848 -28.89 19.54 -12.15
CA LEU A 848 -28.19 18.26 -12.24
C LEU A 848 -26.84 18.29 -11.50
N LYS A 849 -26.48 17.16 -10.88
CA LYS A 849 -25.08 16.83 -10.57
C LYS A 849 -24.43 16.06 -11.71
N ALA A 850 -23.10 16.15 -11.78
CA ALA A 850 -22.30 15.43 -12.77
C ALA A 850 -22.51 13.91 -12.70
N PRO A 851 -22.33 13.19 -13.82
CA PRO A 851 -22.38 11.73 -13.84
C PRO A 851 -21.49 11.11 -12.76
N SER A 852 -22.05 10.15 -12.01
CA SER A 852 -21.35 9.45 -10.95
C SER A 852 -21.93 8.05 -10.76
N GLY A 853 -21.35 7.27 -9.85
CA GLY A 853 -21.82 5.92 -9.51
C GLY A 853 -20.78 4.83 -9.75
N ASN A 854 -20.90 3.77 -8.96
CA ASN A 854 -19.98 2.63 -8.92
C ASN A 854 -20.56 1.36 -9.57
N PHE A 855 -21.82 1.39 -10.01
CA PHE A 855 -22.40 0.36 -10.88
C PHE A 855 -21.99 0.68 -12.32
N VAL A 856 -20.88 0.10 -12.74
CA VAL A 856 -20.31 0.29 -14.08
C VAL A 856 -20.38 -1.02 -14.83
N LEU A 857 -20.76 -0.96 -16.10
CA LEU A 857 -20.89 -2.12 -16.97
C LEU A 857 -19.69 -2.23 -17.92
N PRO A 858 -19.12 -3.44 -18.10
CA PRO A 858 -17.95 -3.67 -18.94
C PRO A 858 -18.30 -3.51 -20.42
N ARG A 859 -17.61 -2.61 -21.14
CA ARG A 859 -17.69 -2.57 -22.62
C ARG A 859 -16.84 -3.64 -23.29
N ASN A 860 -15.92 -4.23 -22.55
CA ASN A 860 -15.12 -5.37 -22.95
C ASN A 860 -15.05 -6.33 -21.76
N SER A 861 -15.54 -7.55 -21.94
CA SER A 861 -15.49 -8.59 -20.92
C SER A 861 -14.93 -9.89 -21.51
N PRO A 862 -13.92 -10.51 -20.88
CA PRO A 862 -13.43 -11.81 -21.31
C PRO A 862 -14.41 -12.95 -20.96
N GLN A 863 -15.34 -12.73 -20.03
CA GLN A 863 -16.42 -13.67 -19.68
C GLN A 863 -17.75 -13.24 -20.31
N PRO A 864 -18.71 -14.16 -20.49
CA PRO A 864 -20.07 -13.79 -20.87
C PRO A 864 -20.73 -12.86 -19.84
N LEU A 865 -21.61 -11.98 -20.32
CA LEU A 865 -22.39 -11.09 -19.48
C LEU A 865 -23.82 -11.58 -19.35
N ILE A 866 -24.33 -11.64 -18.12
CA ILE A 866 -25.76 -11.80 -17.84
C ILE A 866 -26.28 -10.46 -17.34
N LEU A 867 -27.25 -9.90 -18.05
CA LEU A 867 -27.93 -8.66 -17.68
C LEU A 867 -29.36 -9.00 -17.26
N LEU A 868 -29.72 -8.74 -16.01
CA LEU A 868 -31.08 -8.93 -15.50
C LEU A 868 -31.77 -7.57 -15.35
N ALA A 869 -32.78 -7.32 -16.17
CA ALA A 869 -33.59 -6.11 -16.10
C ALA A 869 -35.00 -6.40 -15.60
N GLY A 870 -35.53 -5.55 -14.70
CA GLY A 870 -36.94 -5.53 -14.33
C GLY A 870 -37.57 -4.16 -14.62
N GLY A 871 -38.52 -4.09 -15.56
CA GLY A 871 -39.17 -2.85 -15.97
C GLY A 871 -38.16 -1.76 -16.38
N ILE A 872 -38.16 -0.61 -15.69
CA ILE A 872 -37.25 0.50 -16.02
C ILE A 872 -35.78 0.28 -15.60
N GLY A 873 -35.50 -0.82 -14.88
CA GLY A 873 -34.12 -1.25 -14.58
C GLY A 873 -33.29 -1.62 -15.82
N ILE A 874 -33.88 -1.58 -17.00
CA ILE A 874 -33.21 -1.72 -18.29
C ILE A 874 -32.26 -0.55 -18.63
N THR A 875 -32.44 0.61 -17.99
CA THR A 875 -31.75 1.87 -18.35
C THR A 875 -30.21 1.79 -18.34
N PRO A 876 -29.53 1.20 -17.34
CA PRO A 876 -28.08 0.93 -17.40
C PRO A 876 -27.68 0.10 -18.63
N PHE A 877 -28.47 -0.92 -18.97
CA PHE A 877 -28.10 -1.86 -20.03
C PHE A 877 -28.31 -1.27 -21.42
N ILE A 878 -29.32 -0.42 -21.63
CA ILE A 878 -29.43 0.36 -22.86
C ILE A 878 -28.19 1.23 -23.06
N SER A 879 -27.73 1.90 -21.99
CA SER A 879 -26.50 2.68 -22.02
C SER A 879 -25.27 1.85 -22.41
N LEU A 880 -25.15 0.61 -21.90
CA LEU A 880 -24.10 -0.31 -22.33
C LEU A 880 -24.24 -0.64 -23.81
N LEU A 881 -25.41 -1.12 -24.25
CA LEU A 881 -25.61 -1.56 -25.62
C LEU A 881 -25.26 -0.42 -26.59
N GLU A 882 -25.73 0.80 -26.36
CA GLU A 882 -25.43 1.99 -27.18
C GLU A 882 -23.97 2.47 -27.13
N SER A 883 -23.21 1.99 -26.15
CA SER A 883 -21.79 2.30 -26.00
C SER A 883 -20.87 1.28 -26.66
N LEU A 884 -21.41 0.13 -27.09
CA LEU A 884 -20.64 -0.90 -27.81
C LEU A 884 -20.54 -0.53 -29.30
N PRO A 885 -19.39 -0.74 -29.94
CA PRO A 885 -19.27 -0.57 -31.39
C PRO A 885 -20.05 -1.66 -32.15
N ASP A 886 -20.35 -1.40 -33.43
CA ASP A 886 -21.04 -2.36 -34.30
C ASP A 886 -20.18 -3.60 -34.51
N GLY A 887 -20.81 -4.78 -34.52
CA GLY A 887 -20.09 -6.05 -34.66
C GLY A 887 -19.29 -6.49 -33.43
N ASN A 888 -19.45 -5.83 -32.27
CA ASN A 888 -18.79 -6.24 -31.03
C ASN A 888 -19.10 -7.72 -30.68
N GLU A 889 -18.07 -8.48 -30.33
CA GLU A 889 -18.15 -9.93 -30.11
C GLU A 889 -18.35 -10.35 -28.65
N SER A 890 -18.61 -9.41 -27.75
CA SER A 890 -18.96 -9.75 -26.36
C SER A 890 -20.26 -10.54 -26.33
N GLU A 891 -20.24 -11.67 -25.63
CA GLU A 891 -21.43 -12.50 -25.47
C GLU A 891 -22.30 -11.93 -24.35
N ILE A 892 -23.50 -11.47 -24.69
CA ILE A 892 -24.40 -10.78 -23.77
C ILE A 892 -25.76 -11.46 -23.77
N TRP A 893 -26.21 -11.87 -22.59
CA TRP A 893 -27.54 -12.41 -22.36
C TRP A 893 -28.36 -11.41 -21.53
N LEU A 894 -29.31 -10.75 -22.18
CA LEU A 894 -30.25 -9.84 -21.54
C LEU A 894 -31.54 -10.59 -21.22
N PHE A 895 -31.79 -10.82 -19.93
CA PHE A 895 -33.05 -11.35 -19.44
C PHE A 895 -33.91 -10.20 -18.91
N TYR A 896 -35.05 -9.94 -19.57
CA TYR A 896 -35.83 -8.74 -19.33
C TYR A 896 -37.28 -9.06 -18.90
N GLY A 897 -37.59 -8.79 -17.63
CA GLY A 897 -38.93 -8.93 -17.07
C GLY A 897 -39.77 -7.67 -17.22
N ASN A 898 -40.94 -7.78 -17.84
CA ASN A 898 -41.96 -6.73 -18.00
C ASN A 898 -43.36 -7.29 -17.67
N LEU A 899 -44.37 -6.42 -17.59
CA LEU A 899 -45.75 -6.89 -17.42
C LEU A 899 -46.32 -7.38 -18.75
N ASN A 900 -46.15 -6.60 -19.82
CA ASN A 900 -46.67 -6.86 -21.17
C ASN A 900 -46.03 -5.91 -22.19
N SER A 901 -46.39 -6.06 -23.47
CA SER A 901 -45.87 -5.25 -24.57
C SER A 901 -46.01 -3.74 -24.37
N ARG A 902 -47.09 -3.25 -23.74
CA ARG A 902 -47.29 -1.80 -23.49
C ARG A 902 -46.33 -1.21 -22.48
N THR A 903 -45.83 -2.02 -21.55
CA THR A 903 -44.88 -1.60 -20.49
C THR A 903 -43.42 -1.91 -20.82
N HIS A 904 -43.17 -2.57 -21.96
CA HIS A 904 -41.84 -2.96 -22.43
C HIS A 904 -41.06 -1.74 -22.97
N ALA A 905 -40.33 -1.06 -22.09
CA ALA A 905 -39.53 0.11 -22.45
C ALA A 905 -38.37 -0.24 -23.40
N PHE A 906 -38.12 0.65 -24.37
CA PHE A 906 -37.02 0.55 -25.35
C PHE A 906 -37.04 -0.66 -26.28
N ARG A 907 -38.18 -1.35 -26.44
CA ARG A 907 -38.33 -2.53 -27.31
C ARG A 907 -37.71 -2.35 -28.71
N GLN A 908 -37.96 -1.19 -29.35
CA GLN A 908 -37.39 -0.87 -30.66
C GLN A 908 -35.86 -0.74 -30.64
N ARG A 909 -35.30 0.00 -29.69
CA ARG A 909 -33.84 0.19 -29.53
C ARG A 909 -33.14 -1.15 -29.26
N ILE A 910 -33.74 -2.01 -28.44
CA ILE A 910 -33.22 -3.36 -28.18
C ILE A 910 -33.17 -4.17 -29.48
N SER A 911 -34.25 -4.16 -30.28
CA SER A 911 -34.30 -4.85 -31.58
C SER A 911 -33.25 -4.32 -32.58
N GLU A 912 -33.00 -3.01 -32.59
CA GLU A 912 -31.91 -2.41 -33.37
C GLU A 912 -30.54 -2.92 -32.91
N HIS A 913 -30.31 -3.05 -31.60
CA HIS A 913 -29.06 -3.58 -31.06
C HIS A 913 -28.87 -5.08 -31.30
N THR A 914 -29.92 -5.89 -31.28
CA THR A 914 -29.83 -7.32 -31.63
C THR A 914 -29.37 -7.52 -33.08
N ARG A 915 -29.70 -6.59 -33.99
CA ARG A 915 -29.20 -6.60 -35.37
C ARG A 915 -27.74 -6.16 -35.48
N ARG A 916 -27.29 -5.30 -34.57
CA ARG A 916 -25.98 -4.64 -34.57
C ARG A 916 -24.90 -5.44 -33.84
N LEU A 917 -25.31 -6.21 -32.84
CA LEU A 917 -24.46 -6.97 -31.92
C LEU A 917 -24.70 -8.47 -32.13
N PRO A 918 -23.80 -9.19 -32.85
CA PRO A 918 -24.05 -10.55 -33.31
C PRO A 918 -24.19 -11.60 -32.19
N ARG A 919 -23.68 -11.29 -30.99
CA ARG A 919 -23.73 -12.18 -29.82
C ARG A 919 -24.60 -11.63 -28.67
N LEU A 920 -25.48 -10.68 -28.97
CA LEU A 920 -26.54 -10.26 -28.04
C LEU A 920 -27.73 -11.21 -28.14
N ARG A 921 -28.08 -11.85 -27.04
CA ARG A 921 -29.28 -12.69 -26.89
C ARG A 921 -30.23 -12.01 -25.91
N VAL A 922 -31.48 -11.82 -26.32
CA VAL A 922 -32.53 -11.18 -25.52
C VAL A 922 -33.60 -12.22 -25.19
N VAL A 923 -33.96 -12.32 -23.92
CA VAL A 923 -34.99 -13.23 -23.41
C VAL A 923 -36.01 -12.40 -22.64
N ASP A 924 -37.13 -12.11 -23.28
CA ASP A 924 -38.19 -11.28 -22.72
C ASP A 924 -39.21 -12.13 -21.95
N HIS A 925 -39.59 -11.69 -20.74
CA HIS A 925 -40.60 -12.33 -19.91
C HIS A 925 -41.73 -11.36 -19.61
N TYR A 926 -42.99 -11.79 -19.85
CA TYR A 926 -44.18 -11.01 -19.53
C TYR A 926 -44.96 -11.67 -18.39
N ASP A 927 -45.05 -10.99 -17.25
CA ASP A 927 -45.78 -11.48 -16.07
C ASP A 927 -47.32 -11.39 -16.23
N ALA A 928 -47.81 -10.51 -17.11
CA ALA A 928 -49.22 -10.25 -17.36
C ALA A 928 -49.48 -9.85 -18.84
N PRO A 929 -49.17 -10.74 -19.80
CA PRO A 929 -49.27 -10.46 -21.24
C PRO A 929 -50.70 -10.06 -21.63
N LEU A 930 -50.82 -9.15 -22.60
CA LEU A 930 -52.11 -8.76 -23.16
C LEU A 930 -52.64 -9.85 -24.10
N PRO A 931 -53.96 -9.88 -24.38
CA PRO A 931 -54.52 -10.80 -25.38
C PRO A 931 -53.89 -10.68 -26.78
N THR A 932 -53.27 -9.53 -27.08
CA THR A 932 -52.55 -9.25 -28.33
C THR A 932 -51.09 -9.67 -28.33
N ASP A 933 -50.53 -10.05 -27.17
CA ASP A 933 -49.13 -10.45 -27.03
C ASP A 933 -48.98 -11.94 -27.35
N GLU A 934 -48.13 -12.28 -28.32
CA GLU A 934 -47.90 -13.66 -28.74
C GLU A 934 -46.57 -14.21 -28.19
N GLU A 935 -46.63 -15.33 -27.46
CA GLU A 935 -45.45 -16.06 -26.98
C GLU A 935 -44.64 -16.61 -28.17
N GLY A 936 -43.32 -16.43 -28.14
CA GLY A 936 -42.41 -16.75 -29.25
C GLY A 936 -42.23 -15.62 -30.28
N ARG A 937 -43.10 -14.60 -30.29
CA ARG A 937 -42.96 -13.39 -31.13
C ARG A 937 -42.72 -12.12 -30.32
N ASP A 938 -43.56 -11.86 -29.33
CA ASP A 938 -43.55 -10.64 -28.52
C ASP A 938 -42.80 -10.79 -27.19
N PHE A 939 -42.72 -12.01 -26.69
CA PHE A 939 -42.00 -12.41 -25.47
C PHE A 939 -41.66 -13.91 -25.51
N THR A 940 -40.73 -14.36 -24.68
CA THR A 940 -40.27 -15.76 -24.62
C THR A 940 -41.07 -16.63 -23.65
N SER A 941 -41.45 -16.09 -22.49
CA SER A 941 -42.18 -16.86 -21.49
C SER A 941 -43.10 -16.00 -20.61
N ARG A 942 -44.24 -16.60 -20.23
CA ARG A 942 -45.17 -16.06 -19.23
C ARG A 942 -44.79 -16.38 -17.78
N ALA A 943 -43.75 -17.20 -17.57
CA ALA A 943 -43.28 -17.53 -16.23
C ALA A 943 -42.51 -16.34 -15.64
N ARG A 944 -42.67 -16.10 -14.33
CA ARG A 944 -41.82 -15.13 -13.63
C ARG A 944 -40.37 -15.52 -13.80
N ILE A 945 -39.56 -14.55 -14.20
CA ILE A 945 -38.13 -14.72 -14.39
C ILE A 945 -37.46 -15.22 -13.09
N SER A 946 -36.73 -16.33 -13.22
CA SER A 946 -35.99 -16.98 -12.12
C SER A 946 -34.60 -17.35 -12.63
N ALA A 947 -33.70 -17.76 -11.73
CA ALA A 947 -32.37 -18.20 -12.14
C ALA A 947 -32.39 -19.38 -13.13
N GLU A 948 -33.48 -20.18 -13.18
CA GLU A 948 -33.61 -21.38 -14.02
C GLU A 948 -33.52 -21.09 -15.52
N VAL A 949 -33.85 -19.87 -15.95
CA VAL A 949 -33.79 -19.45 -17.36
C VAL A 949 -32.35 -19.37 -17.88
N VAL A 950 -31.36 -19.33 -16.99
CA VAL A 950 -29.95 -19.27 -17.35
C VAL A 950 -29.46 -20.68 -17.73
N PRO A 951 -28.89 -20.89 -18.93
CA PRO A 951 -28.36 -22.21 -19.32
C PRO A 951 -27.23 -22.68 -18.39
N THR A 952 -27.14 -23.98 -18.11
CA THR A 952 -26.09 -24.54 -17.25
C THR A 952 -24.70 -24.34 -17.87
N GLU A 953 -24.59 -24.44 -19.20
CA GLU A 953 -23.35 -24.22 -19.94
C GLU A 953 -22.85 -22.77 -19.81
N LEU A 954 -23.78 -21.83 -19.65
CA LEU A 954 -23.44 -20.43 -19.40
C LEU A 954 -22.89 -20.25 -17.99
N ILE A 955 -23.45 -20.95 -16.99
CA ILE A 955 -23.01 -20.93 -15.59
C ILE A 955 -21.61 -21.53 -15.45
N GLU A 956 -21.34 -22.65 -16.12
CA GLU A 956 -20.03 -23.33 -16.11
C GLU A 956 -18.90 -22.43 -16.64
N ARG A 957 -19.23 -21.46 -17.49
CA ARG A 957 -18.30 -20.45 -18.03
C ARG A 957 -18.10 -19.23 -17.12
N GLN A 958 -18.68 -19.24 -15.92
CA GLN A 958 -18.52 -18.22 -14.87
C GLN A 958 -18.80 -16.78 -15.37
N PRO A 959 -20.05 -16.49 -15.77
CA PRO A 959 -20.41 -15.21 -16.36
C PRO A 959 -20.39 -14.11 -15.30
N ARG A 960 -20.24 -12.86 -15.74
CA ARG A 960 -20.45 -11.68 -14.87
C ARG A 960 -21.90 -11.25 -14.92
N VAL A 961 -22.54 -11.15 -13.76
CA VAL A 961 -23.98 -10.92 -13.66
C VAL A 961 -24.24 -9.50 -13.19
N TYR A 962 -24.97 -8.71 -13.98
CA TYR A 962 -25.37 -7.35 -13.64
C TYR A 962 -26.88 -7.26 -13.58
N MET A 963 -27.42 -6.74 -12.49
CA MET A 963 -28.86 -6.72 -12.25
C MET A 963 -29.37 -5.33 -11.86
N CYS A 964 -30.49 -4.93 -12.43
CA CYS A 964 -31.20 -3.72 -12.02
C CYS A 964 -32.71 -3.91 -12.18
N GLY A 965 -33.46 -3.65 -11.11
CA GLY A 965 -34.91 -3.87 -11.10
C GLY A 965 -35.50 -3.96 -9.69
N PRO A 966 -36.68 -4.58 -9.53
CA PRO A 966 -37.31 -4.77 -8.22
C PRO A 966 -36.44 -5.60 -7.26
N PRO A 967 -36.24 -5.17 -5.99
CA PRO A 967 -35.34 -5.85 -5.05
C PRO A 967 -35.66 -7.33 -4.83
N GLY A 968 -36.94 -7.70 -4.72
CA GLY A 968 -37.37 -9.08 -4.51
C GLY A 968 -37.01 -10.00 -5.68
N MET A 969 -37.17 -9.49 -6.91
CA MET A 969 -36.79 -10.21 -8.14
C MET A 969 -35.28 -10.43 -8.21
N MET A 970 -34.49 -9.37 -8.02
CA MET A 970 -33.03 -9.47 -8.05
C MET A 970 -32.49 -10.40 -6.97
N LYS A 971 -33.04 -10.35 -5.75
CA LYS A 971 -32.65 -11.26 -4.66
C LYS A 971 -32.94 -12.71 -5.03
N ALA A 972 -34.16 -13.02 -5.47
CA ALA A 972 -34.53 -14.38 -5.86
C ALA A 972 -33.66 -14.93 -7.00
N PHE A 973 -33.37 -14.09 -8.00
CA PHE A 973 -32.49 -14.46 -9.11
C PHE A 973 -31.06 -14.71 -8.64
N ALA A 974 -30.47 -13.81 -7.84
CA ALA A 974 -29.13 -13.98 -7.30
C ALA A 974 -28.99 -15.22 -6.42
N ASP A 975 -29.94 -15.45 -5.51
CA ASP A 975 -29.91 -16.62 -4.63
C ASP A 975 -30.02 -17.92 -5.44
N GLY A 976 -30.86 -17.94 -6.48
CA GLY A 976 -30.94 -19.06 -7.42
C GLY A 976 -29.64 -19.28 -8.20
N LEU A 977 -28.95 -18.22 -8.64
CA LEU A 977 -27.65 -18.35 -9.33
C LEU A 977 -26.55 -18.85 -8.40
N VAL A 978 -26.55 -18.42 -7.13
CA VAL A 978 -25.61 -18.93 -6.12
C VAL A 978 -25.81 -20.41 -5.87
N LEU A 979 -27.07 -20.85 -5.73
CA LEU A 979 -27.40 -22.27 -5.61
C LEU A 979 -26.95 -23.10 -6.82
N ARG A 980 -26.88 -22.47 -8.00
CA ARG A 980 -26.42 -23.09 -9.24
C ARG A 980 -24.91 -22.95 -9.49
N GLY A 981 -24.16 -22.33 -8.58
CA GLY A 981 -22.69 -22.31 -8.60
C GLY A 981 -22.03 -20.98 -9.01
N ILE A 982 -22.80 -19.91 -9.26
CA ILE A 982 -22.21 -18.59 -9.49
C ILE A 982 -21.79 -17.96 -8.14
N PRO A 983 -20.52 -17.57 -7.94
CA PRO A 983 -20.11 -16.91 -6.71
C PRO A 983 -20.81 -15.57 -6.51
N ARG A 984 -21.20 -15.27 -5.27
CA ARG A 984 -21.92 -14.01 -4.94
C ARG A 984 -21.13 -12.76 -5.34
N PHE A 985 -19.80 -12.81 -5.31
CA PHE A 985 -18.94 -11.67 -5.68
C PHE A 985 -18.90 -11.39 -7.20
N ASP A 986 -19.39 -12.30 -8.04
CA ASP A 986 -19.55 -12.11 -9.49
C ASP A 986 -20.93 -11.57 -9.88
N ILE A 987 -21.78 -11.30 -8.88
CA ILE A 987 -23.13 -10.75 -9.03
C ILE A 987 -23.15 -9.30 -8.56
N PHE A 988 -23.32 -8.38 -9.51
CA PHE A 988 -23.40 -6.95 -9.30
C PHE A 988 -24.85 -6.49 -9.41
N SER A 989 -25.30 -5.64 -8.49
CA SER A 989 -26.68 -5.12 -8.54
C SER A 989 -26.78 -3.65 -8.17
N GLU A 990 -27.76 -2.98 -8.76
CA GLU A 990 -28.15 -1.60 -8.44
C GLU A 990 -29.64 -1.48 -8.12
N VAL A 991 -30.01 -0.66 -7.12
CA VAL A 991 -31.33 -0.57 -6.49
C VAL A 991 -31.68 0.91 -6.28
N PHE A 992 -32.35 1.53 -7.25
CA PHE A 992 -32.79 2.91 -7.09
C PHE A 992 -33.87 3.04 -6.00
N ARG A 993 -33.45 3.47 -4.80
CA ARG A 993 -34.34 3.79 -3.69
C ARG A 993 -34.62 5.29 -3.65
N SER A 994 -35.74 5.65 -3.04
CA SER A 994 -35.93 7.01 -2.56
C SER A 994 -35.17 7.19 -1.25
N PRO A 995 -34.53 8.35 -1.01
CA PRO A 995 -34.16 8.77 0.34
C PRO A 995 -35.33 8.58 1.31
N PRO A 996 -35.03 8.23 2.56
CA PRO A 996 -36.02 8.08 3.61
C PRO A 996 -36.82 9.38 3.71
N GLY A 997 -38.14 9.25 3.91
CA GLY A 997 -39.00 10.39 4.16
C GLY A 997 -38.64 11.09 5.47
N GLN A 998 -39.29 12.22 5.75
CA GLN A 998 -39.10 12.97 6.98
C GLN A 998 -39.28 12.04 8.19
N MET A 999 -38.24 11.97 9.04
CA MET A 999 -38.28 11.14 10.23
C MET A 999 -39.28 11.73 11.22
N LYS A 1000 -40.10 10.86 11.83
CA LYS A 1000 -40.95 11.29 12.95
C LYS A 1000 -40.03 11.61 14.13
N ASP A 1001 -40.22 12.79 14.69
CA ASP A 1001 -39.51 13.18 15.91
C ASP A 1001 -39.85 12.19 17.02
N ASP A 1002 -38.82 11.58 17.60
CA ASP A 1002 -38.92 10.61 18.69
C ASP A 1002 -38.43 11.21 20.02
N GLY A 1003 -38.13 12.51 20.04
CA GLY A 1003 -37.65 13.26 21.21
C GLY A 1003 -36.22 12.95 21.62
N ARG A 1004 -35.51 12.07 20.91
CA ARG A 1004 -34.12 11.71 21.23
C ARG A 1004 -33.16 12.73 20.65
N LYS A 1005 -32.13 13.01 21.44
CA LYS A 1005 -31.04 13.91 21.07
C LYS A 1005 -29.72 13.24 21.36
N PHE A 1006 -28.78 13.35 20.42
CA PHE A 1006 -27.44 12.80 20.54
C PHE A 1006 -26.43 13.84 20.12
N THR A 1007 -25.30 13.89 20.83
CA THR A 1007 -24.16 14.71 20.43
C THR A 1007 -23.47 14.05 19.25
N VAL A 1008 -23.23 14.81 18.18
CA VAL A 1008 -22.53 14.36 16.98
C VAL A 1008 -21.30 15.23 16.78
N ASP A 1009 -20.13 14.59 16.77
CA ASP A 1009 -18.85 15.22 16.48
C ASP A 1009 -18.33 14.77 15.11
N PHE A 1010 -18.11 15.73 14.22
CA PHE A 1010 -17.41 15.52 12.95
C PHE A 1010 -15.94 15.87 13.17
N SER A 1011 -15.15 14.86 13.53
CA SER A 1011 -13.79 15.05 14.08
C SER A 1011 -12.79 15.71 13.13
N GLN A 1012 -13.07 15.76 11.82
CA GLN A 1012 -12.25 16.48 10.85
C GLN A 1012 -12.73 17.92 10.64
N SER A 1013 -13.95 18.24 11.09
CA SER A 1013 -14.47 19.59 11.11
C SER A 1013 -13.81 20.38 12.24
N ARG A 1014 -13.37 21.62 11.98
CA ARG A 1014 -12.90 22.52 13.05
C ARG A 1014 -14.05 23.07 13.91
N LYS A 1015 -15.23 22.44 13.87
CA LYS A 1015 -16.43 22.88 14.57
C LYS A 1015 -16.57 22.11 15.88
N ALA A 1016 -17.19 22.73 16.88
CA ALA A 1016 -17.54 22.03 18.10
C ALA A 1016 -18.64 20.98 17.80
N PRO A 1017 -18.72 19.88 18.58
CA PRO A 1017 -19.81 18.92 18.47
C PRO A 1017 -21.16 19.61 18.60
N ASP A 1018 -22.15 19.14 17.83
CA ASP A 1018 -23.49 19.72 17.83
C ASP A 1018 -24.56 18.65 18.11
N THR A 1019 -25.73 19.08 18.55
CA THR A 1019 -26.81 18.18 18.98
C THR A 1019 -27.69 17.82 17.79
N TRP A 1020 -27.71 16.52 17.46
CA TRP A 1020 -28.62 15.93 16.48
C TRP A 1020 -29.97 15.58 17.10
N SER A 1021 -31.03 15.75 16.32
CA SER A 1021 -32.38 15.25 16.57
C SER A 1021 -32.98 14.63 15.31
N ALA A 1022 -33.99 13.76 15.47
CA ALA A 1022 -34.66 13.11 14.35
C ALA A 1022 -35.23 14.09 13.30
N ALA A 1023 -35.62 15.30 13.72
CA ALA A 1023 -36.11 16.34 12.81
C ALA A 1023 -35.07 16.81 11.78
N GLN A 1024 -33.78 16.61 12.04
CA GLN A 1024 -32.68 17.01 11.16
C GLN A 1024 -32.28 15.93 10.15
N GLY A 1025 -32.93 14.77 10.19
CA GLY A 1025 -32.74 13.69 9.23
C GLY A 1025 -31.44 12.90 9.42
N PRO A 1026 -30.96 12.18 8.39
CA PRO A 1026 -29.72 11.40 8.46
C PRO A 1026 -28.48 12.25 8.78
N LEU A 1027 -27.41 11.62 9.27
CA LEU A 1027 -26.16 12.27 9.66
C LEU A 1027 -25.54 13.15 8.55
N LEU A 1028 -25.69 12.77 7.27
CA LEU A 1028 -25.28 13.61 6.13
C LEU A 1028 -26.05 14.93 6.07
N GLN A 1029 -27.38 14.87 6.20
CA GLN A 1029 -28.23 16.06 6.13
C GLN A 1029 -27.96 16.98 7.33
N PHE A 1030 -27.76 16.39 8.50
CA PHE A 1030 -27.32 17.13 9.68
C PHE A 1030 -25.98 17.83 9.43
N ALA A 1031 -24.98 17.13 8.90
CA ALA A 1031 -23.69 17.75 8.54
C ALA A 1031 -23.86 18.91 7.55
N GLU A 1032 -24.67 18.73 6.51
CA GLU A 1032 -24.97 19.76 5.51
C GLU A 1032 -25.67 20.98 6.13
N SER A 1033 -26.56 20.76 7.11
CA SER A 1033 -27.21 21.86 7.86
C SER A 1033 -26.22 22.68 8.69
N LEU A 1034 -25.11 22.06 9.10
CA LEU A 1034 -23.99 22.72 9.74
C LEU A 1034 -23.03 23.34 8.71
N GLY A 1035 -23.33 23.31 7.41
CA GLY A 1035 -22.44 23.79 6.36
C GLY A 1035 -21.20 22.92 6.13
N LEU A 1036 -21.23 21.65 6.56
CA LEU A 1036 -20.18 20.67 6.27
C LEU A 1036 -20.49 19.94 4.96
N SER A 1037 -19.46 19.64 4.18
CA SER A 1037 -19.58 18.89 2.93
C SER A 1037 -19.01 17.49 3.13
N LEU A 1038 -19.88 16.50 3.32
CA LEU A 1038 -19.46 15.11 3.42
C LEU A 1038 -19.55 14.39 2.06
N PRO A 1039 -18.73 13.34 1.84
CA PRO A 1039 -18.87 12.46 0.69
C PRO A 1039 -20.32 11.96 0.55
N SER A 1040 -20.90 12.10 -0.63
CA SER A 1040 -22.25 11.58 -0.91
C SER A 1040 -22.48 11.39 -2.41
N GLY A 1041 -23.14 10.29 -2.76
CA GLY A 1041 -23.51 9.97 -4.15
C GLY A 1041 -25.02 9.78 -4.28
N CYS A 1042 -25.48 8.54 -4.18
CA CYS A 1042 -26.88 8.16 -4.33
C CYS A 1042 -27.82 8.67 -3.22
N ARG A 1043 -27.25 9.10 -2.08
CA ARG A 1043 -27.95 9.45 -0.83
C ARG A 1043 -28.90 8.39 -0.25
N VAL A 1044 -28.80 7.15 -0.74
CA VAL A 1044 -29.57 5.98 -0.25
C VAL A 1044 -28.68 4.84 0.22
N GLY A 1045 -27.42 5.13 0.54
CA GLY A 1045 -26.44 4.19 1.11
C GLY A 1045 -25.81 3.24 0.08
N GLN A 1046 -26.49 2.97 -1.03
CA GLN A 1046 -26.07 1.93 -1.98
C GLN A 1046 -24.74 2.17 -2.69
N CYS A 1047 -24.43 3.42 -3.05
CA CYS A 1047 -23.16 3.70 -3.73
C CYS A 1047 -21.96 3.64 -2.79
N GLU A 1048 -22.21 3.59 -1.47
CA GLU A 1048 -21.24 3.68 -0.37
C GLU A 1048 -20.35 4.93 -0.39
N SER A 1049 -20.55 5.86 -1.32
CA SER A 1049 -19.81 7.13 -1.37
C SER A 1049 -20.00 7.98 -0.12
N CYS A 1050 -21.00 7.69 0.73
CA CYS A 1050 -21.23 8.37 2.00
C CYS A 1050 -20.68 7.62 3.22
N ALA A 1051 -19.89 6.56 2.97
CA ALA A 1051 -19.22 5.78 4.00
C ALA A 1051 -18.19 6.64 4.74
N VAL A 1052 -18.39 6.77 6.04
CA VAL A 1052 -17.51 7.45 6.98
C VAL A 1052 -17.25 6.48 8.13
N ARG A 1053 -16.06 6.51 8.71
CA ARG A 1053 -15.76 5.67 9.86
C ARG A 1053 -16.39 6.26 11.13
N VAL A 1054 -17.03 5.41 11.92
CA VAL A 1054 -17.44 5.70 13.30
C VAL A 1054 -16.21 5.55 14.20
N VAL A 1055 -15.78 6.65 14.81
CA VAL A 1055 -14.68 6.68 15.78
C VAL A 1055 -15.16 6.16 17.13
N SER A 1056 -16.34 6.59 17.56
CA SER A 1056 -17.04 6.11 18.76
C SER A 1056 -18.55 6.32 18.64
N GLY A 1057 -19.32 5.59 19.43
CA GLY A 1057 -20.79 5.64 19.40
C GLY A 1057 -21.39 4.59 18.48
N THR A 1058 -22.72 4.63 18.30
CA THR A 1058 -23.46 3.69 17.47
C THR A 1058 -24.45 4.43 16.57
N VAL A 1059 -24.67 3.87 15.38
CA VAL A 1059 -25.63 4.36 14.40
C VAL A 1059 -26.54 3.23 13.95
N ARG A 1060 -27.68 3.57 13.37
CA ARG A 1060 -28.58 2.64 12.68
C ARG A 1060 -28.86 3.13 11.28
N HIS A 1061 -28.89 2.22 10.31
CA HIS A 1061 -29.19 2.57 8.92
C HIS A 1061 -30.69 2.47 8.60
N LEU A 1062 -31.26 3.54 8.05
CA LEU A 1062 -32.68 3.68 7.77
C LEU A 1062 -33.19 2.71 6.68
N HIS A 1063 -32.30 2.19 5.84
CA HIS A 1063 -32.65 1.24 4.78
C HIS A 1063 -32.61 -0.24 5.21
N GLY A 1064 -32.39 -0.51 6.50
CA GLY A 1064 -32.48 -1.85 7.09
C GLY A 1064 -31.39 -2.83 6.68
N THR A 1065 -30.29 -2.35 6.09
CA THR A 1065 -29.11 -3.17 5.80
C THR A 1065 -27.93 -2.47 6.45
N GLU A 1066 -27.24 -3.15 7.35
CA GLU A 1066 -26.03 -2.59 7.96
C GLU A 1066 -24.85 -2.83 6.99
N PRO A 1067 -23.85 -1.92 6.95
CA PRO A 1067 -22.60 -2.18 6.24
C PRO A 1067 -21.92 -3.44 6.78
N ASP A 1068 -21.15 -4.13 5.92
CA ASP A 1068 -20.40 -5.32 6.33
C ASP A 1068 -19.40 -5.03 7.47
N ASP A 1069 -18.91 -3.79 7.54
CA ASP A 1069 -18.08 -3.29 8.64
C ASP A 1069 -18.95 -2.44 9.60
N PRO A 1070 -19.15 -2.88 10.87
CA PRO A 1070 -19.96 -2.14 11.84
C PRO A 1070 -19.35 -0.78 12.23
N ALA A 1071 -18.06 -0.55 11.95
CA ALA A 1071 -17.42 0.75 12.14
C ALA A 1071 -17.64 1.70 10.95
N VAL A 1072 -18.36 1.29 9.91
CA VAL A 1072 -18.72 2.14 8.78
C VAL A 1072 -20.14 2.67 8.95
N CYS A 1073 -20.26 3.98 8.81
CA CYS A 1073 -21.50 4.73 8.80
C CYS A 1073 -21.73 5.26 7.38
N LEU A 1074 -22.78 4.79 6.72
CA LEU A 1074 -23.28 5.41 5.50
C LEU A 1074 -24.08 6.64 5.92
N THR A 1075 -23.39 7.76 6.13
CA THR A 1075 -23.95 9.01 6.71
C THR A 1075 -25.24 9.47 6.03
N CYS A 1076 -25.40 9.19 4.75
CA CYS A 1076 -26.59 9.48 3.97
C CYS A 1076 -27.85 8.71 4.37
N GLN A 1077 -27.70 7.65 5.16
CA GLN A 1077 -28.76 6.76 5.63
C GLN A 1077 -28.65 6.41 7.11
N ALA A 1078 -27.61 6.87 7.79
CA ALA A 1078 -27.36 6.57 9.17
C ALA A 1078 -27.96 7.64 10.09
N VAL A 1079 -28.49 7.20 11.22
CA VAL A 1079 -28.91 8.05 12.33
C VAL A 1079 -28.23 7.58 13.60
N PRO A 1080 -27.82 8.49 14.49
CA PRO A 1080 -27.18 8.10 15.75
C PRO A 1080 -28.18 7.39 16.66
N THR A 1081 -27.68 6.38 17.37
CA THR A 1081 -28.38 5.70 18.47
C THR A 1081 -27.73 5.94 19.84
N SER A 1082 -26.59 6.63 19.84
CA SER A 1082 -25.88 7.18 20.99
C SER A 1082 -25.09 8.42 20.54
N ASP A 1083 -24.42 9.10 21.48
CA ASP A 1083 -23.45 10.14 21.12
C ASP A 1083 -22.36 9.54 20.22
N VAL A 1084 -22.10 10.17 19.08
CA VAL A 1084 -21.26 9.62 18.01
C VAL A 1084 -20.15 10.58 17.61
N VAL A 1085 -18.98 10.02 17.35
CA VAL A 1085 -17.85 10.72 16.73
C VAL A 1085 -17.60 10.08 15.37
N LEU A 1086 -17.61 10.87 14.31
CA LEU A 1086 -17.39 10.44 12.93
C LEU A 1086 -16.05 10.97 12.43
N ASP A 1087 -15.31 10.15 11.67
CA ASP A 1087 -14.07 10.54 11.00
C ASP A 1087 -14.37 11.32 9.70
N ALA A 1088 -15.01 12.48 9.86
CA ALA A 1088 -15.61 13.28 8.79
C ALA A 1088 -15.50 14.78 9.05
#